data_AF-A0AAI8GDF2-F1
#
_entry.id   AF-A0AAI8GDF2-F1
#
_cell.length_a   1.000
_cell.length_b   1.000
_cell.length_c   1.000
_cell.angle_alpha   90.00
_cell.angle_beta   90.00
_cell.angle_gamma   90.00
#
_symmetry.space_group_name_H-M   'P 1'
#
loop_
_entity.id
_entity.type
_entity.pdbx_description
1 polymer ?
#
loop_
_entity_poly.entity_id
_entity_poly.type
_entity_poly.pdbx_seq_one_letter_code
_entity_poly.pdbx_strand_id
1 'polypeptide(L)'
;MPKLPKLDFSKLAAVLKFGKSKEQKKPESKEQAKTQKGLGVLLEKLKFFLTSLWHRKVLFFSVVGAIVLLGILIALLFRPKLPEAILSEGTQTVENLIISIPTGAFPYEKSFKVRVVSQDSVQGVLSSGNFVSPIYELIPSDGRYDMATLPIKVRYYFPSRLIGSNDSNALAFAGLSSDGKVYNIISGSFIDKDSRGYFVEASFFVVPRWLGVVSVPGKVLKTGIQEVYRVVSAYPPILIIPGSDANFAGYYESAKVTPLSTWQGVFPERSIYVYRYPLNDTKSYNYTRAFKAFRESNPIPSPILFEAERLAQELKRYPDVQFDVLAHEVGGLILYYCLATHPEIKNIRKVAYVSTPFYGTNVVDPRLATTVYASKPSAAALLYNLPESVVATLQGYLKSYIEAVNIYYSDVLPNSEFLKRLQYFPYRTDIPTIAYMGNTPPLSIDVGGSLLEKLYPELTMNLGDGVVTKNSARLPYMTLKIFNGSWNDFYSSEGFIEEIKRFFAFEIPQIPAYKDDTFAERVRSEKEKVFERFITSGSAEQFYVDEWKIGDNPYVKFLRSYNYPGTQVAVYGGIVYTADEKGLYIAGTRVWEEYIMGLKETIDGVSYGTQTKVYYRKLADTVAFEQTPADDFIATKDYAIFAKPRSNDKVDFVDNTGNVLTTLRGVYGKVIYDGNEILFMTNMEVYRYLYGVKYTAPLGLRNSYDLTYAIVADDYILATTRAYGLLIFDKLGNYAYTGEGWIGNLGLYRSGNFVVAVGDSFITLIDISARRIHRIVEDVAGIVYDATVWEDKLYLMTSEGLLIFKIG
;
A
#
# COMPACT_ATOMS: atom_id res chain seq x y z
N MET A 1 15.37 -27.02 -26.11
CA MET A 1 16.40 -26.90 -27.18
C MET A 1 15.71 -26.75 -28.53
N PRO A 2 15.82 -25.61 -29.22
CA PRO A 2 15.30 -25.43 -30.57
C PRO A 2 16.25 -26.04 -31.62
N LYS A 3 15.66 -26.64 -32.67
CA LYS A 3 16.33 -27.38 -33.75
C LYS A 3 17.10 -26.47 -34.71
N LEU A 4 18.33 -26.85 -35.06
CA LEU A 4 19.11 -26.30 -36.16
C LEU A 4 18.51 -26.70 -37.53
N PRO A 5 18.55 -25.84 -38.57
CA PRO A 5 18.06 -26.17 -39.90
C PRO A 5 19.05 -27.05 -40.68
N LYS A 6 18.52 -28.02 -41.42
CA LYS A 6 19.27 -28.92 -42.33
C LYS A 6 19.61 -28.20 -43.64
N LEU A 7 20.87 -28.24 -44.04
CA LEU A 7 21.36 -27.86 -45.37
C LEU A 7 21.11 -29.00 -46.37
N ASP A 8 20.51 -28.68 -47.51
CA ASP A 8 20.24 -29.61 -48.62
C ASP A 8 21.40 -29.61 -49.63
N PHE A 9 21.96 -30.80 -49.89
CA PHE A 9 23.09 -31.06 -50.80
C PHE A 9 22.65 -31.52 -52.20
N SER A 10 21.38 -31.34 -52.58
CA SER A 10 20.80 -31.81 -53.84
C SER A 10 21.31 -31.16 -55.15
N LYS A 11 22.27 -30.23 -55.10
CA LYS A 11 22.81 -29.54 -56.30
C LYS A 11 24.20 -29.98 -56.77
N LEU A 12 24.79 -31.02 -56.18
CA LEU A 12 26.15 -31.49 -56.52
C LEU A 12 26.22 -32.80 -57.33
N ALA A 13 25.08 -33.36 -57.76
CA ALA A 13 25.04 -34.62 -58.50
C ALA A 13 24.31 -34.48 -59.84
N ALA A 14 24.94 -33.82 -60.82
CA ALA A 14 24.52 -33.91 -62.22
C ALA A 14 25.70 -33.66 -63.18
N VAL A 15 26.72 -34.50 -63.08
CA VAL A 15 27.72 -34.71 -64.13
C VAL A 15 27.71 -36.20 -64.46
N LEU A 16 27.21 -36.56 -65.65
CA LEU A 16 27.53 -37.73 -66.49
C LEU A 16 26.31 -38.42 -67.14
N LYS A 17 26.16 -38.23 -68.46
CA LYS A 17 26.05 -39.26 -69.54
C LYS A 17 25.44 -38.62 -70.80
N PHE A 18 26.21 -38.31 -71.85
CA PHE A 18 26.69 -39.15 -72.97
C PHE A 18 25.63 -39.49 -74.05
N GLY A 19 25.86 -39.00 -75.29
CA GLY A 19 25.70 -39.84 -76.49
C GLY A 19 25.16 -39.22 -77.80
N LYS A 20 26.10 -38.88 -78.74
CA LYS A 20 26.12 -39.12 -80.23
C LYS A 20 25.03 -38.43 -81.12
N SER A 21 25.24 -38.04 -82.41
CA SER A 21 26.24 -38.35 -83.46
C SER A 21 26.16 -37.41 -84.70
N LYS A 22 27.30 -37.23 -85.42
CA LYS A 22 27.55 -37.08 -86.90
C LYS A 22 27.02 -35.81 -87.66
N GLU A 23 27.64 -35.26 -88.72
CA GLU A 23 28.78 -35.60 -89.61
C GLU A 23 29.32 -34.37 -90.40
N GLN A 24 30.65 -34.33 -90.60
CA GLN A 24 31.49 -33.86 -91.74
C GLN A 24 31.23 -32.58 -92.58
N LYS A 25 32.27 -31.72 -92.68
CA LYS A 25 33.21 -31.63 -93.84
C LYS A 25 34.47 -30.77 -93.53
N LYS A 26 35.59 -31.11 -94.18
CA LYS A 26 36.97 -30.55 -94.17
C LYS A 26 37.34 -30.23 -95.65
N PRO A 27 38.55 -29.75 -96.05
CA PRO A 27 39.69 -29.13 -95.32
C PRO A 27 40.36 -27.91 -96.06
N GLU A 28 41.42 -27.33 -95.46
CA GLU A 28 42.78 -27.02 -96.01
C GLU A 28 43.42 -25.80 -95.29
N SER A 29 44.52 -25.98 -94.52
CA SER A 29 45.96 -25.87 -94.85
C SER A 29 46.47 -24.40 -94.79
N LYS A 30 47.59 -23.99 -94.15
CA LYS A 30 48.97 -24.50 -94.06
C LYS A 30 49.75 -23.81 -92.90
N GLU A 31 50.83 -24.49 -92.46
CA GLU A 31 52.15 -23.97 -92.00
C GLU A 31 52.22 -23.01 -90.78
N GLN A 32 53.23 -23.00 -89.88
CA GLN A 32 54.56 -23.61 -89.81
C GLN A 32 55.10 -23.52 -88.35
N ALA A 33 55.96 -24.47 -87.99
CA ALA A 33 57.20 -24.34 -87.19
C ALA A 33 57.24 -23.96 -85.67
N LYS A 34 57.91 -24.87 -84.93
CA LYS A 34 58.93 -24.70 -83.86
C LYS A 34 58.54 -24.04 -82.52
N THR A 35 58.64 -24.82 -81.42
CA THR A 35 59.76 -24.81 -80.44
C THR A 35 59.27 -25.37 -79.09
N GLN A 36 59.42 -26.68 -78.86
CA GLN A 36 59.35 -27.27 -77.51
C GLN A 36 60.70 -27.01 -76.82
N LYS A 37 60.72 -26.09 -75.84
CA LYS A 37 61.63 -26.05 -74.67
C LYS A 37 61.39 -24.74 -73.92
N GLY A 38 60.66 -24.78 -72.81
CA GLY A 38 60.44 -23.59 -71.97
C GLY A 38 59.57 -23.81 -70.74
N LEU A 39 58.39 -24.43 -70.89
CA LEU A 39 57.44 -24.59 -69.78
C LEU A 39 57.68 -25.82 -68.88
N GLY A 40 58.21 -26.92 -69.43
CA GLY A 40 58.49 -28.13 -68.65
C GLY A 40 59.56 -27.93 -67.57
N VAL A 41 60.61 -27.15 -67.88
CA VAL A 41 61.73 -26.89 -66.95
C VAL A 41 61.32 -25.92 -65.82
N LEU A 42 60.40 -25.00 -66.09
CA LEU A 42 59.89 -24.04 -65.11
C LEU A 42 58.92 -24.72 -64.12
N LEU A 43 58.07 -25.62 -64.62
CA LEU A 43 57.20 -26.46 -63.80
C LEU A 43 58.01 -27.46 -62.95
N GLU A 44 59.09 -28.04 -63.48
CA GLU A 44 59.97 -28.91 -62.68
C GLU A 44 60.76 -28.14 -61.62
N LYS A 45 61.26 -26.93 -61.92
CA LYS A 45 61.90 -26.07 -60.92
C LYS A 45 60.92 -25.62 -59.83
N LEU A 46 59.67 -25.30 -60.18
CA LEU A 46 58.62 -24.97 -59.21
C LEU A 46 58.25 -26.18 -58.34
N LYS A 47 58.15 -27.37 -58.94
CA LYS A 47 57.94 -28.63 -58.22
C LYS A 47 59.08 -28.88 -57.23
N PHE A 48 60.33 -28.74 -57.67
CA PHE A 48 61.51 -28.96 -56.85
C PHE A 48 61.60 -27.95 -55.68
N PHE A 49 61.24 -26.69 -55.93
CA PHE A 49 61.18 -25.64 -54.91
C PHE A 49 60.06 -25.89 -53.89
N LEU A 50 58.87 -26.30 -54.33
CA LEU A 50 57.75 -26.68 -53.48
C LEU A 50 58.07 -27.95 -52.66
N THR A 51 58.70 -28.97 -53.25
CA THR A 51 59.10 -30.19 -52.53
C THR A 51 60.23 -29.94 -51.54
N SER A 52 61.16 -29.04 -51.85
CA SER A 52 62.24 -28.60 -50.95
C SER A 52 61.69 -27.84 -49.73
N LEU A 53 60.73 -26.96 -49.93
CA LEU A 53 60.04 -26.24 -48.85
C LEU A 53 59.09 -27.12 -48.04
N TRP A 54 58.53 -28.18 -48.64
CA TRP A 54 57.71 -29.18 -47.94
C TRP A 54 58.57 -30.06 -47.01
N HIS A 55 59.76 -30.48 -47.45
CA HIS A 55 60.72 -31.22 -46.60
C HIS A 55 61.26 -30.39 -45.43
N ARG A 56 61.34 -29.06 -45.57
CA ARG A 56 61.79 -28.14 -44.51
C ARG A 56 60.69 -27.67 -43.56
N LYS A 57 59.45 -28.16 -43.67
CA LYS A 57 58.25 -27.72 -42.91
C LYS A 57 57.91 -26.22 -43.04
N VAL A 58 58.68 -25.42 -43.79
CA VAL A 58 58.49 -23.97 -43.95
C VAL A 58 57.16 -23.68 -44.65
N LEU A 59 56.81 -24.44 -45.67
CA LEU A 59 55.57 -24.24 -46.44
C LEU A 59 54.31 -24.48 -45.59
N PHE A 60 54.39 -25.39 -44.62
CA PHE A 60 53.32 -25.64 -43.65
C PHE A 60 53.14 -24.43 -42.72
N PHE A 61 54.22 -23.88 -42.17
CA PHE A 61 54.15 -22.68 -41.33
C PHE A 61 53.70 -21.43 -42.09
N SER A 62 54.06 -21.29 -43.37
CA SER A 62 53.59 -20.18 -44.21
C SER A 62 52.08 -20.25 -44.46
N VAL A 63 51.55 -21.45 -44.74
CA VAL A 63 50.11 -21.66 -44.98
C VAL A 63 49.33 -21.48 -43.68
N VAL A 64 49.81 -22.01 -42.56
CA VAL A 64 49.18 -21.81 -41.24
C VAL A 64 49.21 -20.33 -40.86
N GLY A 65 50.32 -19.63 -41.08
CA GLY A 65 50.45 -18.20 -40.82
C GLY A 65 49.47 -17.37 -41.65
N ALA A 66 49.29 -17.69 -42.94
CA ALA A 66 48.32 -17.03 -43.81
C ALA A 66 46.86 -17.29 -43.36
N ILE A 67 46.54 -18.52 -42.92
CA ILE A 67 45.21 -18.87 -42.39
C ILE A 67 44.92 -18.12 -41.09
N VAL A 68 45.92 -18.01 -40.19
CA VAL A 68 45.78 -17.25 -38.94
C VAL A 68 45.60 -15.76 -39.22
N LEU A 69 46.39 -15.17 -40.12
CA LEU A 69 46.25 -13.77 -40.53
C LEU A 69 44.89 -13.49 -41.17
N LEU A 70 44.41 -14.40 -42.03
CA LEU A 70 43.09 -14.29 -42.63
C LEU A 70 41.98 -14.40 -41.58
N GLY A 71 42.14 -15.31 -40.60
CA GLY A 71 41.24 -15.43 -39.45
C GLY A 71 41.18 -14.17 -38.59
N ILE A 72 42.32 -13.54 -38.33
CA ILE A 72 42.40 -12.26 -37.59
C ILE A 72 41.75 -11.13 -38.40
N LEU A 73 41.98 -11.08 -39.72
CA LEU A 73 41.41 -10.06 -40.60
C LEU A 73 39.87 -10.18 -40.68
N ILE A 74 39.36 -11.40 -40.80
CA ILE A 74 37.91 -11.70 -40.77
C ILE A 74 37.34 -11.30 -39.40
N ALA A 75 38.00 -11.65 -38.29
CA ALA A 75 37.55 -11.26 -36.95
C ALA A 75 37.53 -9.73 -36.73
N LEU A 76 38.45 -8.98 -37.35
CA LEU A 76 38.47 -7.51 -37.29
C LEU A 76 37.38 -6.87 -38.16
N LEU A 77 37.10 -7.42 -39.35
CA LEU A 77 36.07 -6.93 -40.27
C LEU A 77 34.64 -7.25 -39.81
N PHE A 78 34.45 -8.37 -39.09
CA PHE A 78 33.17 -8.80 -38.53
C PHE A 78 33.02 -8.49 -37.03
N ARG A 79 33.69 -7.45 -36.52
CA ARG A 79 33.34 -6.94 -35.18
C ARG A 79 31.87 -6.49 -35.19
N PRO A 80 31.03 -6.96 -34.25
CA PRO A 80 29.66 -6.49 -34.16
C PRO A 80 29.69 -4.98 -33.94
N LYS A 81 29.14 -4.22 -34.91
CA LYS A 81 28.90 -2.79 -34.71
C LYS A 81 27.87 -2.67 -33.60
N LEU A 82 28.20 -1.94 -32.53
CA LEU A 82 27.22 -1.56 -31.52
C LEU A 82 26.04 -0.88 -32.24
N PRO A 83 24.78 -1.19 -31.89
CA PRO A 83 23.63 -0.51 -32.49
C PRO A 83 23.72 0.99 -32.20
N GLU A 84 23.82 1.79 -33.26
CA GLU A 84 23.85 3.26 -33.19
C GLU A 84 22.60 3.79 -33.92
N ALA A 85 21.86 4.68 -33.26
CA ALA A 85 20.72 5.38 -33.85
C ALA A 85 20.93 6.90 -33.77
N ILE A 86 20.52 7.63 -34.80
CA ILE A 86 20.55 9.11 -34.83
C ILE A 86 19.12 9.61 -34.68
N LEU A 87 18.85 10.31 -33.58
CA LEU A 87 17.53 10.78 -33.18
C LEU A 87 17.35 12.25 -33.57
N SER A 88 16.57 12.59 -34.60
CA SER A 88 16.07 13.97 -34.83
C SER A 88 14.75 14.22 -34.09
N GLU A 89 14.21 15.44 -34.13
CA GLU A 89 12.90 15.77 -33.55
C GLU A 89 11.81 14.76 -33.99
N GLY A 90 10.99 14.29 -33.04
CA GLY A 90 10.03 13.20 -33.26
C GLY A 90 10.20 12.02 -32.29
N THR A 91 9.55 10.89 -32.61
CA THR A 91 9.60 9.65 -31.82
C THR A 91 10.49 8.62 -32.50
N GLN A 92 11.49 8.12 -31.77
CA GLN A 92 12.41 7.13 -32.30
C GLN A 92 12.65 5.99 -31.30
N THR A 93 12.87 4.78 -31.82
CA THR A 93 13.04 3.55 -31.03
C THR A 93 14.46 3.02 -31.18
N VAL A 94 15.14 2.78 -30.06
CA VAL A 94 16.43 2.10 -29.98
C VAL A 94 16.27 0.91 -29.04
N GLU A 95 16.23 -0.30 -29.59
CA GLU A 95 15.86 -1.52 -28.86
C GLU A 95 14.51 -1.39 -28.12
N ASN A 96 14.54 -1.41 -26.78
CA ASN A 96 13.38 -1.26 -25.90
C ASN A 96 13.17 0.18 -25.41
N LEU A 97 14.06 1.12 -25.75
CA LEU A 97 13.97 2.53 -25.39
C LEU A 97 13.33 3.34 -26.52
N ILE A 98 12.35 4.17 -26.16
CA ILE A 98 11.77 5.20 -27.02
C ILE A 98 12.11 6.55 -26.42
N ILE A 99 12.63 7.45 -27.24
CA ILE A 99 12.83 8.85 -26.88
C ILE A 99 11.95 9.68 -27.79
N SER A 100 11.16 10.57 -27.19
CA SER A 100 10.25 11.47 -27.89
C SER A 100 10.63 12.91 -27.56
N ILE A 101 11.19 13.59 -28.55
CA ILE A 101 11.55 15.01 -28.47
C ILE A 101 10.44 15.80 -29.16
N PRO A 102 9.67 16.62 -28.42
CA PRO A 102 8.60 17.41 -29.02
C PRO A 102 9.17 18.47 -29.97
N THR A 103 8.44 18.77 -31.04
CA THR A 103 8.82 19.84 -31.99
C THR A 103 8.93 21.17 -31.27
N GLY A 104 10.02 21.90 -31.51
CA GLY A 104 10.30 23.18 -30.84
C GLY A 104 10.78 23.05 -29.39
N ALA A 105 11.16 21.84 -28.94
CA ALA A 105 11.85 21.63 -27.66
C ALA A 105 13.19 22.39 -27.59
N PHE A 106 13.82 22.64 -28.74
CA PHE A 106 15.04 23.42 -28.88
C PHE A 106 14.82 24.56 -29.88
N PRO A 107 15.56 25.67 -29.76
CA PRO A 107 15.46 26.80 -30.69
C PRO A 107 15.97 26.50 -32.10
N TYR A 108 16.63 25.35 -32.30
CA TYR A 108 17.14 24.84 -33.56
C TYR A 108 16.96 23.32 -33.60
N GLU A 109 16.93 22.73 -34.80
CA GLU A 109 16.80 21.28 -34.96
C GLU A 109 18.00 20.57 -34.34
N LYS A 110 17.76 19.86 -33.24
CA LYS A 110 18.79 19.17 -32.47
C LYS A 110 18.58 17.67 -32.57
N SER A 111 19.65 16.94 -32.87
CA SER A 111 19.62 15.48 -32.95
C SER A 111 20.53 14.83 -31.90
N PHE A 112 20.24 13.59 -31.51
CA PHE A 112 20.98 12.84 -30.51
C PHE A 112 21.42 11.50 -31.08
N LYS A 113 22.71 11.20 -31.03
CA LYS A 113 23.22 9.86 -31.28
C LYS A 113 23.05 9.02 -30.01
N VAL A 114 22.31 7.92 -30.10
CA VAL A 114 22.11 6.99 -28.99
C VAL A 114 22.86 5.70 -29.23
N ARG A 115 23.64 5.27 -28.23
CA ARG A 115 24.39 4.01 -28.24
C ARG A 115 24.35 3.33 -26.87
N VAL A 116 24.47 2.01 -26.86
CA VAL A 116 24.65 1.26 -25.61
C VAL A 116 26.09 1.40 -25.13
N VAL A 117 26.27 1.77 -23.86
CA VAL A 117 27.59 1.93 -23.23
C VAL A 117 28.20 0.56 -22.92
N SER A 118 29.50 0.40 -23.19
CA SER A 118 30.23 -0.81 -22.78
C SER A 118 30.22 -0.96 -21.26
N GLN A 119 30.02 -2.18 -20.76
CA GLN A 119 29.95 -2.47 -19.32
C GLN A 119 31.21 -2.02 -18.57
N ASP A 120 32.39 -2.07 -19.21
CA ASP A 120 33.66 -1.62 -18.62
C ASP A 120 33.67 -0.13 -18.26
N SER A 121 32.92 0.70 -18.99
CA SER A 121 32.87 2.16 -18.78
C SER A 121 31.92 2.58 -17.66
N VAL A 122 31.05 1.69 -17.19
CA VAL A 122 30.00 1.97 -16.18
C VAL A 122 30.05 0.98 -15.00
N GLN A 123 31.14 0.22 -14.89
CA GLN A 123 31.27 -0.90 -13.95
C GLN A 123 31.02 -0.49 -12.48
N GLY A 124 31.44 0.72 -12.08
CA GLY A 124 31.23 1.24 -10.71
C GLY A 124 29.76 1.50 -10.35
N VAL A 125 28.92 1.86 -11.32
CA VAL A 125 27.48 2.07 -11.10
C VAL A 125 26.68 0.78 -11.29
N LEU A 126 27.12 -0.12 -12.17
CA LEU A 126 26.52 -1.46 -12.29
C LEU A 126 26.69 -2.30 -11.03
N SER A 127 27.77 -2.11 -10.27
CA SER A 127 27.98 -2.82 -8.99
C SER A 127 27.15 -2.26 -7.82
N SER A 128 26.64 -1.03 -7.92
CA SER A 128 25.93 -0.33 -6.84
C SER A 128 24.43 -0.12 -7.12
N GLY A 129 24.01 -0.13 -8.39
CA GLY A 129 22.61 0.04 -8.79
C GLY A 129 21.99 -1.23 -9.36
N ASN A 130 20.74 -1.49 -9.03
CA ASN A 130 19.94 -2.60 -9.58
C ASN A 130 19.40 -2.24 -10.97
N PHE A 131 20.26 -2.01 -11.96
CA PHE A 131 19.83 -1.66 -13.32
C PHE A 131 19.14 -2.84 -14.01
N VAL A 132 17.94 -2.60 -14.53
CA VAL A 132 17.15 -3.59 -15.29
C VAL A 132 17.23 -3.38 -16.80
N SER A 133 17.85 -2.28 -17.25
CA SER A 133 18.12 -1.98 -18.65
C SER A 133 19.63 -1.85 -18.92
N PRO A 134 20.06 -1.93 -20.20
CA PRO A 134 21.35 -1.38 -20.59
C PRO A 134 21.47 0.10 -20.23
N ILE A 135 22.69 0.60 -20.09
CA ILE A 135 22.97 2.04 -20.00
C ILE A 135 23.11 2.59 -21.41
N TYR A 136 22.30 3.60 -21.72
CA TYR A 136 22.33 4.31 -23.00
C TYR A 136 23.12 5.59 -22.84
N GLU A 137 23.99 5.90 -23.81
CA GLU A 137 24.59 7.22 -23.95
C GLU A 137 23.86 8.02 -25.01
N LEU A 138 23.42 9.21 -24.63
CA LEU A 138 22.76 10.17 -25.50
C LEU A 138 23.75 11.29 -25.82
N ILE A 139 24.23 11.34 -27.06
CA ILE A 139 25.23 12.31 -27.51
C ILE A 139 24.55 13.34 -28.42
N PRO A 140 24.41 14.61 -28.01
CA PRO A 140 23.83 15.64 -28.86
C PRO A 140 24.74 15.92 -30.07
N SER A 141 24.14 16.20 -31.24
CA SER A 141 24.86 16.42 -32.51
C SER A 141 25.80 17.62 -32.50
N ASP A 142 25.52 18.61 -31.67
CA ASP A 142 26.33 19.81 -31.44
C ASP A 142 27.28 19.70 -30.23
N GLY A 143 27.26 18.57 -29.52
CA GLY A 143 28.04 18.33 -28.31
C GLY A 143 27.57 19.08 -27.06
N ARG A 144 26.43 19.78 -27.08
CA ARG A 144 25.90 20.58 -25.97
C ARG A 144 24.67 19.94 -25.33
N TYR A 145 24.67 19.78 -24.02
CA TYR A 145 23.53 19.26 -23.25
C TYR A 145 22.64 20.42 -22.80
N ASP A 146 21.95 21.05 -23.74
CA ASP A 146 21.11 22.21 -23.44
C ASP A 146 19.81 21.82 -22.74
N MET A 147 19.22 22.78 -22.04
CA MET A 147 17.86 22.66 -21.51
C MET A 147 16.84 22.85 -22.64
N ALA A 148 15.87 21.95 -22.69
CA ALA A 148 14.74 22.02 -23.59
C ALA A 148 13.64 22.94 -23.03
N THR A 149 12.92 23.64 -23.91
CA THR A 149 11.76 24.48 -23.58
C THR A 149 10.49 23.66 -23.34
N LEU A 150 10.47 22.43 -23.84
CA LEU A 150 9.39 21.44 -23.69
C LEU A 150 9.97 20.12 -23.17
N PRO A 151 9.23 19.38 -22.33
CA PRO A 151 9.75 18.16 -21.71
C PRO A 151 9.99 17.06 -22.73
N ILE A 152 11.17 16.45 -22.67
CA ILE A 152 11.55 15.27 -23.45
C ILE A 152 11.03 14.04 -22.72
N LYS A 153 10.34 13.15 -23.45
CA LYS A 153 9.78 11.92 -22.87
C LYS A 153 10.64 10.74 -23.23
N VAL A 154 10.91 9.90 -22.24
CA VAL A 154 11.62 8.63 -22.44
C VAL A 154 10.77 7.49 -21.94
N ARG A 155 10.66 6.43 -22.73
CA ARG A 155 9.88 5.24 -22.43
C ARG A 155 10.73 4.00 -22.61
N TYR A 156 10.73 3.11 -21.64
CA TYR A 156 11.42 1.82 -21.73
C TYR A 156 10.44 0.67 -21.52
N TYR A 157 10.35 -0.23 -22.50
CA TYR A 157 9.54 -1.44 -22.40
C TYR A 157 10.25 -2.52 -21.61
N PHE A 158 9.55 -3.13 -20.66
CA PHE A 158 10.11 -4.14 -19.79
C PHE A 158 9.18 -5.35 -19.63
N PRO A 159 9.72 -6.54 -19.27
CA PRO A 159 8.91 -7.74 -19.08
C PRO A 159 7.94 -7.64 -17.89
N SER A 160 6.70 -8.09 -18.05
CA SER A 160 5.64 -8.01 -17.03
C SER A 160 6.00 -8.64 -15.67
N ARG A 161 6.93 -9.61 -15.64
CA ARG A 161 7.44 -10.24 -14.40
C ARG A 161 8.08 -9.25 -13.41
N LEU A 162 8.44 -8.05 -13.86
CA LEU A 162 9.00 -7.01 -12.99
C LEU A 162 7.93 -6.18 -12.26
N ILE A 163 6.65 -6.44 -12.53
CA ILE A 163 5.52 -5.82 -11.82
C ILE A 163 5.16 -6.70 -10.64
N GLY A 164 5.41 -6.20 -9.43
CA GLY A 164 4.95 -6.85 -8.19
C GLY A 164 3.45 -6.68 -7.96
N SER A 165 2.94 -5.45 -8.10
CA SER A 165 1.52 -5.10 -7.98
C SER A 165 1.20 -3.90 -8.87
N ASN A 166 -0.06 -3.74 -9.28
CA ASN A 166 -0.52 -2.55 -9.99
C ASN A 166 -0.55 -1.29 -9.10
N ASP A 167 -0.51 -1.48 -7.78
CA ASP A 167 -0.48 -0.40 -6.79
C ASP A 167 0.94 -0.01 -6.37
N SER A 168 1.97 -0.73 -6.82
CA SER A 168 3.37 -0.41 -6.58
C SER A 168 4.11 -0.06 -7.87
N ASN A 169 5.15 0.76 -7.75
CA ASN A 169 6.12 0.96 -8.82
C ASN A 169 7.52 0.66 -8.27
N ALA A 170 8.18 -0.33 -8.87
CA ALA A 170 9.53 -0.76 -8.51
C ALA A 170 10.58 -0.34 -9.55
N LEU A 171 10.22 0.50 -10.53
CA LEU A 171 11.08 0.89 -11.65
C LEU A 171 11.08 2.41 -11.84
N ALA A 172 12.27 2.98 -12.02
CA ALA A 172 12.44 4.39 -12.33
C ALA A 172 13.55 4.59 -13.35
N PHE A 173 13.47 5.68 -14.12
CA PHE A 173 14.62 6.12 -14.89
C PHE A 173 15.67 6.74 -13.97
N ALA A 174 16.94 6.56 -14.31
CA ALA A 174 18.07 7.15 -13.62
C ALA A 174 19.05 7.77 -14.60
N GLY A 175 19.48 9.00 -14.31
CA GLY A 175 20.59 9.67 -15.00
C GLY A 175 21.89 9.45 -14.23
N LEU A 176 22.98 9.14 -14.92
CA LEU A 176 24.29 8.95 -14.30
C LEU A 176 25.12 10.24 -14.36
N SER A 177 25.97 10.43 -13.37
CA SER A 177 26.99 11.49 -13.34
C SER A 177 27.95 11.36 -14.53
N SER A 178 28.60 12.46 -14.91
CA SER A 178 29.54 12.50 -16.03
C SER A 178 30.77 11.60 -15.84
N ASP A 179 31.11 11.27 -14.59
CA ASP A 179 32.17 10.32 -14.21
C ASP A 179 31.67 8.88 -14.02
N GLY A 180 30.35 8.66 -14.07
CA GLY A 180 29.74 7.33 -14.12
C GLY A 180 29.84 6.57 -12.82
N LYS A 181 29.99 7.29 -11.70
CA LYS A 181 30.12 6.73 -10.35
C LYS A 181 28.85 6.83 -9.52
N VAL A 182 27.96 7.78 -9.84
CA VAL A 182 26.72 8.03 -9.09
C VAL A 182 25.56 8.09 -10.08
N TYR A 183 24.39 7.63 -9.67
CA TYR A 183 23.15 7.82 -10.41
C TYR A 183 22.12 8.54 -9.55
N ASN A 184 21.28 9.35 -10.20
CA ASN A 184 20.14 10.02 -9.59
C ASN A 184 18.86 9.53 -10.26
N ILE A 185 17.85 9.22 -9.44
CA ILE A 185 16.53 8.84 -9.94
C ILE A 185 15.87 10.08 -10.56
N ILE A 186 15.31 9.92 -11.76
CA ILE A 186 14.51 10.95 -12.41
C ILE A 186 13.11 10.92 -11.76
N SER A 187 12.80 11.97 -11.02
CA SER A 187 11.53 12.16 -10.31
C SER A 187 10.33 11.96 -11.24
N GLY A 188 9.20 11.54 -10.67
CA GLY A 188 7.93 11.41 -11.38
C GLY A 188 7.87 10.35 -12.48
N SER A 189 8.84 9.42 -12.54
CA SER A 189 8.78 8.20 -13.36
C SER A 189 7.49 7.42 -13.07
N PHE A 190 6.83 6.89 -14.10
CA PHE A 190 5.56 6.17 -13.97
C PHE A 190 5.50 4.92 -14.83
N ILE A 191 4.73 3.92 -14.41
CA ILE A 191 4.46 2.70 -15.19
C ILE A 191 3.09 2.79 -15.87
N ASP A 192 3.01 2.37 -17.13
CA ASP A 192 1.75 2.13 -17.83
C ASP A 192 1.89 0.92 -18.80
N LYS A 193 0.81 0.61 -19.53
CA LYS A 193 0.74 -0.50 -20.47
C LYS A 193 0.06 -0.07 -21.76
N ASP A 194 0.66 -0.44 -22.89
CA ASP A 194 0.05 -0.33 -24.22
C ASP A 194 0.06 -1.70 -24.94
N SER A 195 -0.21 -1.70 -26.26
CA SER A 195 -0.23 -2.91 -27.09
C SER A 195 1.12 -3.62 -27.20
N ARG A 196 2.25 -2.93 -26.96
CA ARG A 196 3.60 -3.51 -26.97
C ARG A 196 3.99 -4.10 -25.61
N GLY A 197 3.24 -3.78 -24.56
CA GLY A 197 3.44 -4.32 -23.21
C GLY A 197 3.56 -3.22 -22.16
N TYR A 198 4.13 -3.59 -21.01
CA TYR A 198 4.38 -2.64 -19.93
C TYR A 198 5.61 -1.79 -20.22
N PHE A 199 5.54 -0.53 -19.81
CA PHE A 199 6.64 0.41 -19.95
C PHE A 199 6.74 1.33 -18.73
N VAL A 200 7.97 1.80 -18.48
CA VAL A 200 8.23 2.91 -17.56
C VAL A 200 8.48 4.13 -18.42
N GLU A 201 7.92 5.27 -18.04
CA GLU A 201 8.08 6.54 -18.73
C GLU A 201 8.47 7.65 -17.74
N ALA A 202 9.38 8.53 -18.17
CA ALA A 202 9.78 9.72 -17.44
C ALA A 202 9.86 10.92 -18.37
N SER A 203 9.81 12.12 -17.79
CA SER A 203 9.97 13.39 -18.49
C SER A 203 11.11 14.17 -17.85
N PHE A 204 11.94 14.81 -18.67
CA PHE A 204 13.01 15.70 -18.22
C PHE A 204 13.23 16.84 -19.21
N PHE A 205 13.84 17.94 -18.72
CA PHE A 205 14.15 19.11 -19.54
C PHE A 205 15.61 19.16 -19.97
N VAL A 206 16.51 18.49 -19.24
CA VAL A 206 17.92 18.35 -19.61
C VAL A 206 18.22 16.88 -19.85
N VAL A 207 18.70 16.55 -21.05
CA VAL A 207 19.05 15.18 -21.41
C VAL A 207 20.26 14.74 -20.60
N PRO A 208 20.19 13.69 -19.76
CA PRO A 208 21.37 13.16 -19.11
C PRO A 208 22.26 12.48 -20.16
N ARG A 209 23.58 12.63 -20.02
CA ARG A 209 24.55 11.96 -20.90
C ARG A 209 24.35 10.45 -20.92
N TRP A 210 24.15 9.86 -19.74
CA TRP A 210 23.95 8.44 -19.55
C TRP A 210 22.63 8.19 -18.84
N LEU A 211 21.83 7.29 -19.40
CA LEU A 211 20.46 6.98 -18.97
C LEU A 211 20.28 5.47 -18.81
N GLY A 212 19.63 5.05 -17.73
CA GLY A 212 19.22 3.65 -17.54
C GLY A 212 17.93 3.55 -16.72
N VAL A 213 17.43 2.34 -16.55
CA VAL A 213 16.29 2.01 -15.69
C VAL A 213 16.79 1.22 -14.50
N VAL A 214 16.45 1.66 -13.30
CA VAL A 214 16.84 1.04 -12.03
C VAL A 214 15.63 0.43 -11.34
N SER A 215 15.86 -0.67 -10.62
CA SER A 215 14.88 -1.21 -9.69
C SER A 215 14.99 -0.47 -8.35
N VAL A 216 13.90 0.20 -7.97
CA VAL A 216 13.71 0.85 -6.68
C VAL A 216 12.89 -0.07 -5.76
N PRO A 217 13.00 0.05 -4.42
CA PRO A 217 12.19 -0.75 -3.50
C PRO A 217 10.69 -0.59 -3.83
N GLY A 218 10.06 -1.66 -4.31
CA GLY A 218 8.66 -1.66 -4.72
C GLY A 218 7.73 -1.50 -3.52
N LYS A 219 7.43 -0.26 -3.15
CA LYS A 219 6.43 0.05 -2.11
C LYS A 219 5.09 0.34 -2.77
N VAL A 220 4.00 -0.12 -2.12
CA VAL A 220 2.64 0.31 -2.48
C VAL A 220 2.60 1.83 -2.34
N LEU A 221 2.13 2.50 -3.39
CA LEU A 221 2.07 3.95 -3.42
C LEU A 221 1.09 4.44 -2.36
N LYS A 222 1.62 5.04 -1.29
CA LYS A 222 0.85 5.65 -0.20
C LYS A 222 0.33 7.02 -0.65
N THR A 223 -0.97 7.14 -0.90
CA THR A 223 -1.63 8.42 -1.21
C THR A 223 -2.77 8.73 -0.25
N GLY A 224 -3.21 9.99 -0.20
CA GLY A 224 -4.33 10.43 0.63
C GLY A 224 -3.88 11.00 1.97
N ILE A 225 -4.82 11.26 2.87
CA ILE A 225 -4.51 11.79 4.20
C ILE A 225 -3.96 10.67 5.08
N GLN A 226 -2.73 10.82 5.55
CA GLN A 226 -2.06 9.83 6.40
C GLN A 226 -1.75 10.40 7.77
N GLU A 227 -2.17 9.71 8.82
CA GLU A 227 -1.75 10.01 10.17
C GLU A 227 -0.28 9.61 10.34
N VAL A 228 0.58 10.57 10.67
CA VAL A 228 2.02 10.33 10.88
C VAL A 228 2.41 10.38 12.34
N TYR A 229 1.64 11.08 13.17
CA TYR A 229 1.82 11.17 14.61
C TYR A 229 0.45 11.32 15.27
N ARG A 230 0.12 10.42 16.21
CA ARG A 230 -1.15 10.42 16.92
C ARG A 230 -0.96 10.84 18.38
N VAL A 231 -1.77 11.79 18.81
CA VAL A 231 -1.95 12.18 20.22
C VAL A 231 -3.44 12.30 20.50
N VAL A 232 -3.87 11.69 21.61
CA VAL A 232 -5.25 11.85 22.09
C VAL A 232 -5.34 13.18 22.80
N SER A 233 -6.01 14.15 22.19
CA SER A 233 -6.02 15.54 22.63
C SER A 233 -7.27 16.26 22.13
N ALA A 234 -7.74 17.26 22.88
CA ALA A 234 -8.85 18.12 22.48
C ALA A 234 -8.46 19.18 21.44
N TYR A 235 -7.16 19.31 21.14
CA TYR A 235 -6.67 20.24 20.14
C TYR A 235 -6.94 19.74 18.71
N PRO A 236 -7.36 20.62 17.78
CA PRO A 236 -7.49 20.29 16.36
C PRO A 236 -6.19 19.71 15.78
N PRO A 237 -6.24 18.57 15.06
CA PRO A 237 -5.07 18.04 14.37
C PRO A 237 -4.53 18.99 13.30
N ILE A 238 -3.23 18.87 13.03
CA ILE A 238 -2.55 19.61 11.96
C ILE A 238 -2.50 18.74 10.71
N LEU A 239 -3.06 19.22 9.60
CA LEU A 239 -2.90 18.63 8.28
C LEU A 239 -1.80 19.35 7.51
N ILE A 240 -0.75 18.64 7.12
CA ILE A 240 0.34 19.13 6.28
C ILE A 240 0.06 18.75 4.83
N ILE A 241 0.12 19.73 3.94
CA ILE A 241 0.01 19.53 2.49
C ILE A 241 1.31 20.05 1.87
N PRO A 242 2.30 19.16 1.64
CA PRO A 242 3.64 19.57 1.24
C PRO A 242 3.69 20.00 -0.23
N GLY A 243 4.75 20.73 -0.59
CA GLY A 243 5.13 21.03 -1.97
C GLY A 243 6.34 20.20 -2.42
N SER A 244 7.17 20.78 -3.29
CA SER A 244 8.37 20.15 -3.87
C SER A 244 9.52 19.98 -2.87
N ASP A 245 9.55 20.73 -1.77
CA ASP A 245 10.51 20.56 -0.69
C ASP A 245 10.19 19.32 0.15
N ALA A 246 11.06 18.31 0.04
CA ALA A 246 10.93 17.06 0.78
C ALA A 246 10.98 17.25 2.30
N ASN A 247 11.65 18.29 2.80
CA ASN A 247 11.79 18.53 4.24
C ASN A 247 10.53 19.13 4.86
N PHE A 248 9.71 19.85 4.08
CA PHE A 248 8.51 20.52 4.60
C PHE A 248 7.46 19.53 5.10
N ALA A 249 7.31 18.37 4.46
CA ALA A 249 6.42 17.32 4.97
C ALA A 249 6.78 16.90 6.41
N GLY A 250 8.04 17.11 6.79
CA GLY A 250 8.58 16.85 8.13
C GLY A 250 8.68 15.37 8.46
N TYR A 251 8.25 14.48 7.56
CA TYR A 251 8.05 13.07 7.78
C TYR A 251 9.22 12.23 7.30
N TYR A 252 9.83 11.46 8.21
CA TYR A 252 10.93 10.55 7.90
C TYR A 252 10.54 9.10 8.22
N GLU A 253 10.47 8.24 7.20
CA GLU A 253 10.21 6.80 7.35
C GLU A 253 11.47 6.01 7.02
N SER A 254 12.04 5.38 8.04
CA SER A 254 13.15 4.43 7.90
C SER A 254 12.68 3.04 8.31
N ALA A 255 13.21 2.00 7.68
CA ALA A 255 12.91 0.61 8.07
C ALA A 255 13.37 0.27 9.51
N LYS A 256 14.14 1.15 10.16
CA LYS A 256 14.73 0.95 11.50
C LYS A 256 14.24 1.94 12.56
N VAL A 257 13.44 2.95 12.21
CA VAL A 257 13.04 4.03 13.14
C VAL A 257 11.55 4.31 12.97
N THR A 258 10.84 4.44 14.10
CA THR A 258 9.45 4.92 14.14
C THR A 258 9.35 6.22 13.35
N PRO A 259 8.32 6.42 12.53
CA PRO A 259 8.21 7.64 11.75
C PRO A 259 8.27 8.88 12.63
N LEU A 260 9.15 9.82 12.29
CA LEU A 260 9.33 11.09 13.01
C LEU A 260 8.78 12.23 12.16
N SER A 261 8.03 13.13 12.79
CA SER A 261 7.55 14.37 12.17
C SER A 261 8.23 15.58 12.80
N THR A 262 8.89 16.46 12.04
CA THR A 262 9.44 17.72 12.58
C THR A 262 8.34 18.61 13.18
N TRP A 263 7.15 18.58 12.59
CA TRP A 263 5.97 19.31 13.08
C TRP A 263 5.48 18.81 14.44
N GLN A 264 5.82 17.58 14.84
CA GLN A 264 5.51 17.08 16.19
C GLN A 264 6.28 17.86 17.27
N GLY A 265 7.48 18.37 16.96
CA GLY A 265 8.24 19.21 17.89
C GLY A 265 7.65 20.61 18.02
N VAL A 266 6.98 21.10 16.98
CA VAL A 266 6.28 22.39 16.99
C VAL A 266 4.93 22.26 17.71
N PHE A 267 4.18 21.18 17.44
CA PHE A 267 2.84 20.95 17.98
C PHE A 267 2.76 19.59 18.72
N PRO A 268 3.42 19.44 19.88
CA PRO A 268 3.49 18.16 20.58
C PRO A 268 2.13 17.65 21.08
N GLU A 269 1.19 18.56 21.36
CA GLU A 269 -0.16 18.28 21.87
C GLU A 269 -1.18 17.96 20.77
N ARG A 270 -0.75 17.83 19.51
CA ARG A 270 -1.64 17.68 18.35
C ARG A 270 -1.25 16.49 17.50
N SER A 271 -2.25 15.76 17.02
CA SER A 271 -2.02 14.78 15.97
C SER A 271 -1.60 15.46 14.67
N ILE A 272 -0.66 14.85 13.95
CA ILE A 272 -0.15 15.34 12.67
C ILE A 272 -0.58 14.38 11.56
N TYR A 273 -1.20 14.95 10.54
CA TYR A 273 -1.61 14.29 9.31
C TYR A 273 -0.83 14.89 8.14
N VAL A 274 -0.54 14.09 7.12
CA VAL A 274 0.13 14.53 5.89
C VAL A 274 -0.68 14.05 4.69
N TYR A 275 -1.07 14.96 3.81
CA TYR A 275 -1.64 14.59 2.51
C TYR A 275 -0.52 14.14 1.57
N ARG A 276 -0.48 12.84 1.24
CA ARG A 276 0.52 12.27 0.35
C ARG A 276 0.03 12.16 -1.08
N TYR A 277 0.85 12.65 -1.99
CA TYR A 277 0.66 12.55 -3.43
C TYR A 277 2.03 12.45 -4.14
N PRO A 278 2.14 11.74 -5.28
CA PRO A 278 3.42 11.42 -5.91
C PRO A 278 3.95 12.59 -6.75
N LEU A 279 4.37 13.68 -6.10
CA LEU A 279 5.07 14.79 -6.74
C LEU A 279 6.47 14.35 -7.20
N ASN A 280 7.29 13.92 -6.23
CA ASN A 280 8.67 13.46 -6.46
C ASN A 280 8.77 11.92 -6.59
N ASP A 281 7.79 11.19 -6.06
CA ASP A 281 7.78 9.72 -6.04
C ASP A 281 7.46 9.08 -7.40
N THR A 282 7.82 7.81 -7.52
CA THR A 282 7.40 6.97 -8.65
C THR A 282 5.91 6.68 -8.61
N LYS A 283 5.21 6.84 -9.74
CA LYS A 283 3.76 6.64 -9.83
C LYS A 283 3.42 5.20 -10.20
N SER A 284 2.45 4.61 -9.52
CA SER A 284 1.95 3.25 -9.80
C SER A 284 1.11 3.20 -11.09
N TYR A 285 0.85 2.00 -11.58
CA TYR A 285 0.00 1.78 -12.74
C TYR A 285 -1.41 2.35 -12.51
N ASN A 286 -2.03 1.99 -11.37
CA ASN A 286 -3.39 2.42 -11.06
C ASN A 286 -3.51 3.95 -10.92
N TYR A 287 -2.56 4.59 -10.24
CA TYR A 287 -2.51 6.06 -10.15
C TYR A 287 -2.39 6.71 -11.54
N THR A 288 -1.50 6.17 -12.37
CA THR A 288 -1.27 6.69 -13.73
C THR A 288 -2.52 6.58 -14.60
N ARG A 289 -3.23 5.45 -14.53
CA ARG A 289 -4.50 5.25 -15.26
C ARG A 289 -5.58 6.22 -14.77
N ALA A 290 -5.71 6.41 -13.46
CA ALA A 290 -6.66 7.37 -12.88
C ALA A 290 -6.38 8.80 -13.35
N PHE A 291 -5.11 9.22 -13.33
CA PHE A 291 -4.72 10.54 -13.81
C PHE A 291 -4.96 10.72 -15.32
N LYS A 292 -4.67 9.71 -16.14
CA LYS A 292 -4.95 9.75 -17.59
C LYS A 292 -6.45 9.85 -17.88
N ALA A 293 -7.26 9.04 -17.21
CA ALA A 293 -8.72 9.11 -17.36
C ALA A 293 -9.25 10.49 -16.97
N PHE A 294 -8.75 11.08 -15.88
CA PHE A 294 -9.08 12.45 -15.49
C PHE A 294 -8.70 13.47 -16.57
N ARG A 295 -7.50 13.37 -17.15
CA ARG A 295 -7.05 14.26 -18.23
C ARG A 295 -7.90 14.16 -19.50
N GLU A 296 -8.41 12.98 -19.81
CA GLU A 296 -9.26 12.75 -20.98
C GLU A 296 -10.69 13.26 -20.75
N SER A 297 -11.18 13.22 -19.50
CA SER A 297 -12.53 13.65 -19.15
C SER A 297 -12.66 15.13 -18.81
N ASN A 298 -11.56 15.83 -18.54
CA ASN A 298 -11.57 17.22 -18.11
C ASN A 298 -11.02 18.17 -19.17
N PRO A 299 -11.62 19.36 -19.37
CA PRO A 299 -11.17 20.33 -20.35
C PRO A 299 -9.78 20.90 -20.03
N ILE A 300 -9.37 20.89 -18.75
CA ILE A 300 -8.00 21.21 -18.34
C ILE A 300 -7.32 19.95 -17.80
N PRO A 301 -6.25 19.47 -18.45
CA PRO A 301 -5.50 18.31 -17.98
C PRO A 301 -4.47 18.68 -16.90
N SER A 302 -4.91 19.27 -15.78
CA SER A 302 -4.04 19.76 -14.71
C SER A 302 -3.81 18.71 -13.59
N PRO A 303 -2.55 18.39 -13.26
CA PRO A 303 -2.20 17.62 -12.06
C PRO A 303 -2.72 18.21 -10.75
N ILE A 304 -2.67 19.54 -10.59
CA ILE A 304 -3.16 20.20 -9.36
C ILE A 304 -4.67 19.98 -9.18
N LEU A 305 -5.45 20.09 -10.26
CA LEU A 305 -6.88 19.80 -10.24
C LEU A 305 -7.17 18.36 -9.83
N PHE A 306 -6.46 17.40 -10.43
CA PHE A 306 -6.62 16.00 -10.10
C PHE A 306 -6.39 15.71 -8.61
N GLU A 307 -5.30 16.26 -8.04
CA GLU A 307 -5.02 16.09 -6.61
C GLU A 307 -5.98 16.85 -5.71
N ALA A 308 -6.51 18.00 -6.15
CA ALA A 308 -7.48 18.76 -5.38
C ALA A 308 -8.82 18.01 -5.23
N GLU A 309 -9.31 17.36 -6.30
CA GLU A 309 -10.50 16.51 -6.25
C GLU A 309 -10.30 15.30 -5.32
N ARG A 310 -9.10 14.70 -5.34
CA ARG A 310 -8.76 13.59 -4.44
C ARG A 310 -8.68 14.05 -2.99
N LEU A 311 -8.04 15.19 -2.72
CA LEU A 311 -8.01 15.79 -1.38
C LEU A 311 -9.43 16.09 -0.88
N ALA A 312 -10.31 16.58 -1.74
CA ALA A 312 -11.70 16.83 -1.38
C ALA A 312 -12.44 15.54 -0.96
N GLN A 313 -12.24 14.45 -1.69
CA GLN A 313 -12.78 13.14 -1.33
C GLN A 313 -12.25 12.65 0.02
N GLU A 314 -10.95 12.83 0.29
CA GLU A 314 -10.35 12.46 1.56
C GLU A 314 -10.90 13.30 2.72
N LEU A 315 -10.95 14.63 2.59
CA LEU A 315 -11.49 15.51 3.64
C LEU A 315 -12.96 15.19 3.97
N LYS A 316 -13.77 14.81 2.97
CA LYS A 316 -15.16 14.38 3.16
C LYS A 316 -15.31 13.09 3.98
N ARG A 317 -14.26 12.25 4.05
CA ARG A 317 -14.25 11.04 4.90
C ARG A 317 -13.96 11.33 6.37
N TYR A 318 -13.57 12.57 6.70
CA TYR A 318 -13.29 13.02 8.06
C TYR A 318 -14.27 14.12 8.51
N PRO A 319 -15.60 13.93 8.42
CA PRO A 319 -16.57 15.00 8.72
C PRO A 319 -16.49 15.48 10.18
N ASP A 320 -16.10 14.59 11.10
CA ASP A 320 -16.05 14.85 12.54
C ASP A 320 -14.70 15.41 13.03
N VAL A 321 -13.73 15.62 12.13
CA VAL A 321 -12.38 16.07 12.49
C VAL A 321 -12.12 17.48 11.97
N GLN A 322 -12.01 18.47 12.86
CA GLN A 322 -11.62 19.84 12.50
C GLN A 322 -10.09 19.94 12.33
N PHE A 323 -9.61 20.24 11.13
CA PHE A 323 -8.18 20.40 10.84
C PHE A 323 -7.73 21.88 10.86
N ASP A 324 -6.54 22.11 11.40
CA ASP A 324 -5.72 23.26 11.03
C ASP A 324 -4.73 22.85 9.94
N VAL A 325 -4.57 23.65 8.89
CA VAL A 325 -3.83 23.22 7.70
C VAL A 325 -2.59 24.06 7.45
N LEU A 326 -1.44 23.41 7.26
CA LEU A 326 -0.21 23.97 6.74
C LEU A 326 -0.01 23.49 5.31
N ALA A 327 -0.09 24.39 4.34
CA ALA A 327 0.04 24.05 2.94
C ALA A 327 1.21 24.82 2.30
N HIS A 328 2.14 24.09 1.68
CA HIS A 328 3.36 24.66 1.11
C HIS A 328 3.35 24.60 -0.41
N GLU A 329 3.77 25.70 -1.04
CA GLU A 329 4.04 25.76 -2.49
C GLU A 329 2.92 25.12 -3.33
N VAL A 330 3.19 24.08 -4.14
CA VAL A 330 2.17 23.41 -4.97
C VAL A 330 1.03 22.83 -4.13
N GLY A 331 1.32 22.34 -2.92
CA GLY A 331 0.33 21.89 -1.96
C GLY A 331 -0.67 22.97 -1.54
N GLY A 332 -0.22 24.23 -1.48
CA GLY A 332 -1.09 25.38 -1.26
C GLY A 332 -2.10 25.60 -2.39
N LEU A 333 -1.67 25.43 -3.65
CA LEU A 333 -2.56 25.53 -4.81
C LEU A 333 -3.59 24.39 -4.85
N ILE A 334 -3.17 23.17 -4.50
CA ILE A 334 -4.05 21.99 -4.37
C ILE A 334 -5.15 22.27 -3.33
N LEU A 335 -4.76 22.71 -2.13
CA LEU A 335 -5.72 23.00 -1.05
C LEU A 335 -6.67 24.13 -1.42
N TYR A 336 -6.13 25.24 -1.95
CA TYR A 336 -6.95 26.40 -2.27
C TYR A 336 -8.01 26.03 -3.32
N TYR A 337 -7.62 25.32 -4.38
CA TYR A 337 -8.58 24.86 -5.40
C TYR A 337 -9.64 23.93 -4.80
N CYS A 338 -9.21 22.96 -3.97
CA CYS A 338 -10.11 22.02 -3.28
C CYS A 338 -11.17 22.76 -2.45
N LEU A 339 -10.77 23.70 -1.59
CA LEU A 339 -11.70 24.41 -0.72
C LEU A 339 -12.63 25.38 -1.46
N ALA A 340 -12.15 25.94 -2.58
CA ALA A 340 -12.91 26.86 -3.40
C ALA A 340 -13.98 26.16 -4.26
N THR A 341 -13.70 24.94 -4.71
CA THR A 341 -14.63 24.13 -5.53
C THR A 341 -15.56 23.26 -4.70
N HIS A 342 -15.17 22.91 -3.47
CA HIS A 342 -15.96 22.10 -2.55
C HIS A 342 -16.33 22.89 -1.29
N PRO A 343 -17.25 23.88 -1.38
CA PRO A 343 -17.70 24.69 -0.24
C PRO A 343 -18.38 23.88 0.87
N GLU A 344 -18.84 22.66 0.57
CA GLU A 344 -19.40 21.69 1.51
C GLU A 344 -18.38 21.15 2.53
N ILE A 345 -17.08 21.30 2.27
CA ILE A 345 -16.02 20.93 3.22
C ILE A 345 -16.00 21.98 4.35
N LYS A 346 -16.47 21.58 5.53
CA LYS A 346 -16.60 22.41 6.75
C LYS A 346 -15.67 22.01 7.90
N ASN A 347 -14.85 20.99 7.68
CA ASN A 347 -13.96 20.42 8.68
C ASN A 347 -12.54 21.05 8.65
N ILE A 348 -12.42 22.27 8.13
CA ILE A 348 -11.18 23.07 8.12
C ILE A 348 -11.40 24.32 8.99
N ARG A 349 -10.58 24.48 10.02
CA ARG A 349 -10.68 25.60 10.97
C ARG A 349 -9.83 26.79 10.55
N LYS A 350 -8.55 26.57 10.21
CA LYS A 350 -7.61 27.63 9.80
C LYS A 350 -6.64 27.10 8.74
N VAL A 351 -6.15 27.99 7.87
CA VAL A 351 -5.18 27.63 6.84
C VAL A 351 -4.01 28.61 6.81
N ALA A 352 -2.80 28.07 6.86
CA ALA A 352 -1.56 28.79 6.63
C ALA A 352 -0.97 28.36 5.29
N TYR A 353 -0.93 29.29 4.34
CA TYR A 353 -0.26 29.11 3.04
C TYR A 353 1.20 29.55 3.18
N VAL A 354 2.13 28.65 2.87
CA VAL A 354 3.57 28.84 3.05
C VAL A 354 4.23 28.83 1.67
N SER A 355 4.77 29.95 1.23
CA SER A 355 5.41 30.11 -0.09
C SER A 355 4.54 29.57 -1.23
N THR A 356 3.25 29.88 -1.24
CA THR A 356 2.30 29.40 -2.27
C THR A 356 2.28 30.36 -3.45
N PRO A 357 2.61 29.93 -4.69
CA PRO A 357 2.67 30.81 -5.86
C PRO A 357 1.29 30.99 -6.52
N PHE A 358 0.40 31.79 -5.92
CA PHE A 358 -0.95 32.04 -6.43
C PHE A 358 -0.99 32.70 -7.82
N TYR A 359 0.09 33.37 -8.23
CA TYR A 359 0.25 33.93 -9.58
C TYR A 359 1.37 33.25 -10.39
N GLY A 360 1.86 32.10 -9.91
CA GLY A 360 2.92 31.32 -10.54
C GLY A 360 4.33 31.81 -10.18
N THR A 361 5.34 31.19 -10.80
CA THR A 361 6.76 31.50 -10.60
C THR A 361 7.54 31.40 -11.90
N ASN A 362 8.45 32.34 -12.16
CA ASN A 362 9.33 32.28 -13.33
C ASN A 362 10.43 31.21 -13.22
N VAL A 363 10.78 30.80 -12.00
CA VAL A 363 11.82 29.81 -11.72
C VAL A 363 11.48 28.46 -12.35
N VAL A 364 10.18 28.19 -12.55
CA VAL A 364 9.69 26.96 -13.18
C VAL A 364 9.64 27.03 -14.71
N ASP A 365 9.92 28.18 -15.33
CA ASP A 365 9.78 28.36 -16.77
C ASP A 365 11.04 27.90 -17.52
N PRO A 366 11.01 26.72 -18.19
CA PRO A 366 12.16 26.24 -18.95
C PRO A 366 12.56 27.19 -20.08
N ARG A 367 11.62 27.98 -20.63
CA ARG A 367 11.90 28.94 -21.71
C ARG A 367 12.80 30.06 -21.21
N LEU A 368 12.52 30.59 -20.02
CA LEU A 368 13.40 31.56 -19.37
C LEU A 368 14.73 30.90 -18.99
N ALA A 369 14.70 29.68 -18.45
CA ALA A 369 15.91 29.00 -18.00
C ALA A 369 16.91 28.75 -19.15
N THR A 370 16.45 28.49 -20.38
CA THR A 370 17.33 28.33 -21.55
C THR A 370 18.27 29.52 -21.79
N THR A 371 17.83 30.74 -21.48
CA THR A 371 18.62 31.98 -21.68
C THR A 371 19.88 32.03 -20.82
N VAL A 372 19.82 31.41 -19.63
CA VAL A 372 20.96 31.32 -18.71
C VAL A 372 21.71 30.01 -18.93
N TYR A 373 20.98 28.91 -19.15
CA TYR A 373 21.53 27.55 -19.20
C TYR A 373 22.38 27.26 -20.44
N ALA A 374 22.04 27.84 -21.60
CA ALA A 374 22.76 27.60 -22.85
C ALA A 374 24.17 28.26 -22.90
N SER A 375 24.48 29.12 -21.95
CA SER A 375 25.72 29.90 -21.90
C SER A 375 26.73 29.27 -20.94
N LYS A 376 28.02 29.31 -21.29
CA LYS A 376 29.09 28.98 -20.32
C LYS A 376 29.02 29.98 -19.15
N PRO A 377 29.25 29.54 -17.89
CA PRO A 377 29.17 30.41 -16.71
C PRO A 377 29.97 31.70 -16.86
N SER A 378 31.21 31.64 -17.38
CA SER A 378 32.06 32.82 -17.62
C SER A 378 31.49 33.81 -18.65
N ALA A 379 30.83 33.33 -19.70
CA ALA A 379 30.20 34.19 -20.72
C ALA A 379 28.89 34.82 -20.19
N ALA A 380 28.09 34.03 -19.47
CA ALA A 380 26.87 34.49 -18.83
C ALA A 380 27.14 35.48 -17.69
N ALA A 381 28.23 35.30 -16.94
CA ALA A 381 28.70 36.22 -15.91
C ALA A 381 28.91 37.63 -16.47
N LEU A 382 29.61 37.73 -17.62
CA LEU A 382 29.82 38.99 -18.32
C LEU A 382 28.51 39.56 -18.86
N LEU A 383 27.69 38.73 -19.51
CA LEU A 383 26.44 39.17 -20.15
C LEU A 383 25.44 39.73 -19.13
N TYR A 384 25.30 39.05 -17.99
CA TYR A 384 24.30 39.37 -16.99
C TYR A 384 24.83 40.25 -15.85
N ASN A 385 26.13 40.57 -15.82
CA ASN A 385 26.78 41.30 -14.73
C ASN A 385 26.62 40.58 -13.38
N LEU A 386 26.98 39.29 -13.34
CA LEU A 386 26.92 38.44 -12.14
C LEU A 386 28.22 37.68 -11.95
N PRO A 387 28.61 37.32 -10.71
CA PRO A 387 29.76 36.44 -10.49
C PRO A 387 29.56 35.08 -11.17
N GLU A 388 30.65 34.51 -11.72
CA GLU A 388 30.60 33.19 -12.39
C GLU A 388 30.08 32.08 -11.47
N SER A 389 30.44 32.11 -10.19
CA SER A 389 29.93 31.18 -9.18
C SER A 389 28.42 31.28 -8.99
N VAL A 390 27.86 32.50 -8.98
CA VAL A 390 26.42 32.72 -8.86
C VAL A 390 25.68 32.17 -10.08
N VAL A 391 26.23 32.39 -11.29
CA VAL A 391 25.64 31.85 -12.52
C VAL A 391 25.65 30.33 -12.55
N ALA A 392 26.76 29.69 -12.15
CA ALA A 392 26.84 28.24 -12.08
C ALA A 392 25.82 27.65 -11.09
N THR A 393 25.69 28.26 -9.91
CA THR A 393 24.68 27.86 -8.90
C THR A 393 23.26 28.07 -9.41
N LEU A 394 23.00 29.20 -10.09
CA LEU A 394 21.71 29.50 -10.73
C LEU A 394 21.31 28.44 -11.76
N GLN A 395 22.22 28.05 -12.65
CA GLN A 395 21.96 27.00 -13.65
C GLN A 395 21.61 25.66 -12.99
N GLY A 396 22.33 25.29 -11.94
CA GLY A 396 22.06 24.07 -11.17
C GLY A 396 20.72 24.13 -10.44
N TYR A 397 20.40 25.27 -9.84
CA TYR A 397 19.15 25.50 -9.12
C TYR A 397 17.92 25.43 -10.02
N LEU A 398 17.91 26.18 -11.13
CA LEU A 398 16.79 26.19 -12.09
C LEU A 398 16.51 24.78 -12.62
N LYS A 399 17.55 24.04 -13.03
CA LYS A 399 17.41 22.65 -13.45
C LYS A 399 16.77 21.79 -12.37
N SER A 400 17.30 21.86 -11.15
CA SER A 400 16.86 21.00 -10.04
C SER A 400 15.41 21.30 -9.65
N TYR A 401 15.02 22.57 -9.61
CA TYR A 401 13.67 22.98 -9.25
C TYR A 401 12.64 22.56 -10.31
N ILE A 402 12.92 22.79 -11.60
CA ILE A 402 12.05 22.36 -12.71
C ILE A 402 11.87 20.82 -12.71
N GLU A 403 12.93 20.07 -12.43
CA GLU A 403 12.87 18.60 -12.32
C GLU A 403 12.08 18.12 -11.10
N ALA A 404 12.10 18.85 -9.98
CA ALA A 404 11.35 18.52 -8.77
C ALA A 404 9.83 18.69 -8.96
N VAL A 405 9.39 19.83 -9.50
CA VAL A 405 7.96 20.07 -9.76
C VAL A 405 7.43 19.27 -10.96
N ASN A 406 8.29 18.86 -11.89
CA ASN A 406 8.00 17.89 -12.94
C ASN A 406 6.68 18.18 -13.68
N ILE A 407 5.72 17.25 -13.73
CA ILE A 407 4.47 17.38 -14.48
C ILE A 407 3.61 18.56 -14.03
N TYR A 408 3.85 19.11 -12.84
CA TYR A 408 3.13 20.25 -12.30
C TYR A 408 3.63 21.58 -12.88
N TYR A 409 4.81 21.61 -13.52
CA TYR A 409 5.43 22.84 -14.05
C TYR A 409 4.43 23.68 -14.87
N SER A 410 3.64 23.04 -15.73
CA SER A 410 2.68 23.72 -16.62
C SER A 410 1.56 24.42 -15.88
N ASP A 411 1.20 23.95 -14.68
CA ASP A 411 0.16 24.54 -13.85
C ASP A 411 0.70 25.74 -13.06
N VAL A 412 1.98 25.72 -12.68
CA VAL A 412 2.61 26.78 -11.85
C VAL A 412 3.30 27.86 -12.69
N LEU A 413 3.38 27.70 -14.01
CA LEU A 413 3.81 28.76 -14.93
C LEU A 413 2.96 30.02 -14.75
N PRO A 414 3.56 31.23 -14.73
CA PRO A 414 2.80 32.46 -14.72
C PRO A 414 1.84 32.50 -15.91
N ASN A 415 0.59 32.88 -15.66
CA ASN A 415 -0.49 32.91 -16.65
C ASN A 415 -0.90 31.54 -17.25
N SER A 416 -0.59 30.42 -16.58
CA SER A 416 -1.14 29.11 -16.92
C SER A 416 -2.67 29.14 -16.96
N GLU A 417 -3.29 28.25 -17.74
CA GLU A 417 -4.75 28.16 -17.77
C GLU A 417 -5.33 27.83 -16.39
N PHE A 418 -4.64 26.97 -15.63
CA PHE A 418 -5.00 26.64 -14.26
C PHE A 418 -5.05 27.89 -13.36
N LEU A 419 -3.97 28.68 -13.29
CA LEU A 419 -3.90 29.86 -12.42
C LEU A 419 -4.88 30.95 -12.86
N LYS A 420 -5.11 31.11 -14.17
CA LYS A 420 -6.15 32.02 -14.68
C LYS A 420 -7.52 31.63 -14.15
N ARG A 421 -7.88 30.34 -14.12
CA ARG A 421 -9.15 29.89 -13.53
C ARG A 421 -9.16 30.07 -12.02
N LEU A 422 -8.03 29.82 -11.35
CA LEU A 422 -7.88 29.97 -9.90
C LEU A 422 -8.35 31.36 -9.42
N GLN A 423 -8.06 32.41 -10.19
CA GLN A 423 -8.40 33.80 -9.89
C GLN A 423 -9.91 34.12 -9.91
N TYR A 424 -10.73 33.30 -10.57
CA TYR A 424 -12.17 33.54 -10.69
C TYR A 424 -12.98 32.79 -9.62
N PHE A 425 -12.36 31.94 -8.81
CA PHE A 425 -13.09 31.25 -7.76
C PHE A 425 -13.43 32.18 -6.60
N PRO A 426 -14.60 32.00 -5.96
CA PRO A 426 -14.96 32.76 -4.79
C PRO A 426 -14.03 32.41 -3.62
N TYR A 427 -13.63 33.43 -2.86
CA TYR A 427 -12.85 33.25 -1.64
C TYR A 427 -13.69 32.60 -0.53
N ARG A 428 -13.14 31.58 0.12
CA ARG A 428 -13.71 30.99 1.35
C ARG A 428 -13.43 31.89 2.54
N THR A 429 -14.21 32.95 2.70
CA THR A 429 -14.06 33.91 3.81
C THR A 429 -14.51 33.37 5.16
N ASP A 430 -15.19 32.21 5.19
CA ASP A 430 -15.56 31.49 6.40
C ASP A 430 -14.36 30.79 7.08
N ILE A 431 -13.24 30.65 6.37
CA ILE A 431 -12.02 30.03 6.88
C ILE A 431 -10.95 31.11 7.09
N PRO A 432 -10.50 31.37 8.33
CA PRO A 432 -9.35 32.22 8.58
C PRO A 432 -8.09 31.71 7.87
N THR A 433 -7.53 32.55 7.00
CA THR A 433 -6.36 32.23 6.17
C THR A 433 -5.27 33.28 6.32
N ILE A 434 -4.01 32.84 6.33
CA ILE A 434 -2.84 33.72 6.29
C ILE A 434 -1.80 33.18 5.30
N ALA A 435 -1.02 34.08 4.70
CA ALA A 435 0.08 33.75 3.82
C ALA A 435 1.43 34.08 4.48
N TYR A 436 2.41 33.21 4.25
CA TYR A 436 3.77 33.31 4.77
C TYR A 436 4.76 33.11 3.63
N MET A 437 5.87 33.85 3.65
CA MET A 437 6.98 33.62 2.73
C MET A 437 8.32 34.01 3.35
N GLY A 438 9.41 33.53 2.74
CA GLY A 438 10.76 34.00 2.98
C GLY A 438 11.06 35.34 2.30
N ASN A 439 12.30 35.82 2.38
CA ASN A 439 12.74 37.04 1.71
C ASN A 439 14.15 36.94 1.12
N THR A 440 14.79 35.77 1.19
CA THR A 440 16.11 35.55 0.63
C THR A 440 16.08 34.39 -0.35
N PRO A 441 16.78 34.48 -1.48
CA PRO A 441 16.94 33.34 -2.37
C PRO A 441 17.91 32.30 -1.78
N PRO A 442 17.75 31.01 -2.12
CA PRO A 442 18.60 29.94 -1.61
C PRO A 442 20.01 30.01 -2.22
N LEU A 443 20.97 29.35 -1.57
CA LEU A 443 22.34 29.15 -2.07
C LEU A 443 23.07 30.46 -2.46
N SER A 444 22.70 31.58 -1.83
CA SER A 444 23.24 32.91 -2.13
C SER A 444 23.06 33.36 -3.59
N ILE A 445 22.04 32.82 -4.29
CA ILE A 445 21.70 33.19 -5.65
C ILE A 445 20.91 34.50 -5.63
N ASP A 446 21.59 35.63 -5.51
CA ASP A 446 20.96 36.95 -5.65
C ASP A 446 21.27 37.53 -7.03
N VAL A 447 20.22 37.75 -7.82
CA VAL A 447 20.32 38.35 -9.16
C VAL A 447 20.02 39.85 -9.16
N GLY A 448 19.90 40.50 -7.99
CA GLY A 448 19.67 41.94 -7.88
C GLY A 448 20.73 42.79 -8.60
N GLY A 449 20.30 43.85 -9.29
CA GLY A 449 21.17 44.72 -10.07
C GLY A 449 21.67 44.12 -11.40
N SER A 450 21.20 42.93 -11.76
CA SER A 450 21.53 42.24 -13.02
C SER A 450 20.43 42.38 -14.06
N LEU A 451 20.72 42.02 -15.31
CA LEU A 451 19.69 41.90 -16.35
C LEU A 451 18.67 40.79 -16.08
N LEU A 452 19.01 39.83 -15.20
CA LEU A 452 18.14 38.72 -14.82
C LEU A 452 17.12 39.09 -13.74
N GLU A 453 17.28 40.20 -13.04
CA GLU A 453 16.36 40.66 -11.98
C GLU A 453 14.91 40.76 -12.47
N LYS A 454 14.70 41.24 -13.71
CA LYS A 454 13.36 41.33 -14.31
C LYS A 454 12.77 39.98 -14.71
N LEU A 455 13.64 38.99 -15.00
CA LEU A 455 13.23 37.66 -15.42
C LEU A 455 12.98 36.74 -14.22
N TYR A 456 13.74 36.92 -13.14
CA TYR A 456 13.66 36.12 -11.92
C TYR A 456 13.59 37.01 -10.68
N PRO A 457 12.53 37.80 -10.51
CA PRO A 457 12.31 38.56 -9.27
C PRO A 457 12.23 37.68 -8.02
N GLU A 458 11.93 36.39 -8.17
CA GLU A 458 11.98 35.39 -7.10
C GLU A 458 13.39 35.23 -6.52
N LEU A 459 14.41 35.43 -7.35
CA LEU A 459 15.83 35.25 -7.02
C LEU A 459 16.51 36.57 -6.62
N THR A 460 15.72 37.56 -6.18
CA THR A 460 16.23 38.85 -5.72
C THR A 460 15.85 39.08 -4.27
N MET A 461 16.84 39.49 -3.47
CA MET A 461 16.67 39.73 -2.04
C MET A 461 15.50 40.70 -1.77
N ASN A 462 14.64 40.36 -0.81
CA ASN A 462 13.41 41.07 -0.43
C ASN A 462 12.30 41.15 -1.50
N LEU A 463 12.53 40.67 -2.72
CA LEU A 463 11.49 40.55 -3.76
C LEU A 463 10.89 39.15 -3.82
N GLY A 464 11.66 38.12 -3.46
CA GLY A 464 11.21 36.75 -3.34
C GLY A 464 12.05 35.91 -2.38
N ASP A 465 11.63 34.66 -2.21
CA ASP A 465 12.26 33.65 -1.36
C ASP A 465 13.03 32.58 -2.17
N GLY A 466 13.26 32.85 -3.45
CA GLY A 466 13.89 31.95 -4.41
C GLY A 466 12.95 31.08 -5.23
N VAL A 467 11.66 30.99 -4.85
CA VAL A 467 10.63 30.30 -5.64
C VAL A 467 9.42 31.18 -5.86
N VAL A 468 9.05 32.03 -4.91
CA VAL A 468 7.83 32.83 -4.95
C VAL A 468 8.16 34.29 -4.71
N THR A 469 7.57 35.16 -5.54
CA THR A 469 7.64 36.60 -5.34
C THR A 469 6.66 37.07 -4.28
N LYS A 470 6.92 38.23 -3.67
CA LYS A 470 6.01 38.87 -2.71
C LYS A 470 4.59 39.04 -3.23
N ASN A 471 4.45 39.32 -4.53
CA ASN A 471 3.15 39.49 -5.16
C ASN A 471 2.45 38.15 -5.41
N SER A 472 3.21 37.08 -5.71
CA SER A 472 2.70 35.72 -5.94
C SER A 472 2.32 34.99 -4.66
N ALA A 473 2.95 35.32 -3.53
CA ALA A 473 2.78 34.62 -2.26
C ALA A 473 1.40 34.72 -1.61
N ARG A 474 0.52 35.62 -2.07
CA ARG A 474 -0.81 35.82 -1.47
C ARG A 474 -1.88 36.25 -2.46
N LEU A 475 -3.13 35.92 -2.12
CA LEU A 475 -4.30 36.53 -2.75
C LEU A 475 -4.65 37.88 -2.09
N PRO A 476 -5.42 38.77 -2.75
CA PRO A 476 -5.66 40.13 -2.27
C PRO A 476 -6.26 40.22 -0.87
N TYR A 477 -7.10 39.25 -0.48
CA TYR A 477 -7.77 39.20 0.83
C TYR A 477 -6.91 38.62 1.95
N MET A 478 -5.78 37.99 1.63
CA MET A 478 -4.89 37.39 2.61
C MET A 478 -3.86 38.40 3.12
N THR A 479 -3.59 38.33 4.42
CA THR A 479 -2.42 38.99 5.02
C THR A 479 -1.17 38.20 4.70
N LEU A 480 -0.11 38.88 4.24
CA LEU A 480 1.21 38.28 4.02
C LEU A 480 2.16 38.68 5.15
N LYS A 481 2.78 37.69 5.79
CA LYS A 481 3.89 37.88 6.73
C LYS A 481 5.18 37.34 6.12
N ILE A 482 6.26 38.09 6.24
CA ILE A 482 7.55 37.82 5.61
C ILE A 482 8.57 37.52 6.70
N PHE A 483 9.33 36.44 6.52
CA PHE A 483 10.36 35.97 7.44
C PHE A 483 11.73 35.94 6.77
N ASN A 484 12.78 36.00 7.58
CA ASN A 484 14.14 35.84 7.07
C ASN A 484 14.40 34.38 6.67
N GLY A 485 14.87 34.16 5.45
CA GLY A 485 15.14 32.82 4.92
C GLY A 485 14.59 32.61 3.51
N SER A 486 14.97 31.49 2.92
CA SER A 486 14.54 31.01 1.62
C SER A 486 13.37 30.04 1.72
N TRP A 487 12.69 29.80 0.59
CA TRP A 487 11.44 29.03 0.51
C TRP A 487 11.47 27.65 1.19
N ASN A 488 12.67 27.04 1.32
CA ASN A 488 12.91 25.72 1.90
C ASN A 488 13.53 25.74 3.32
N ASP A 489 13.76 26.91 3.93
CA ASP A 489 14.37 27.00 5.27
C ASP A 489 13.64 27.94 6.25
N PHE A 490 12.95 28.99 5.76
CA PHE A 490 12.45 30.05 6.65
C PHE A 490 11.40 29.53 7.65
N TYR A 491 10.69 28.46 7.28
CA TYR A 491 9.68 27.82 8.12
C TYR A 491 10.29 27.09 9.33
N SER A 492 11.61 26.94 9.37
CA SER A 492 12.36 26.42 10.52
C SER A 492 12.88 27.53 11.44
N SER A 493 12.69 28.81 11.07
CA SER A 493 13.10 29.94 11.93
C SER A 493 12.23 30.03 13.18
N GLU A 494 12.83 30.42 14.30
CA GLU A 494 12.12 30.60 15.58
C GLU A 494 10.95 31.58 15.45
N GLY A 495 11.17 32.71 14.75
CA GLY A 495 10.13 33.71 14.52
C GLY A 495 8.92 33.16 13.75
N PHE A 496 9.14 32.31 12.75
CA PHE A 496 8.03 31.65 12.05
C PHE A 496 7.31 30.64 12.96
N ILE A 497 8.08 29.84 13.71
CA ILE A 497 7.54 28.82 14.63
C ILE A 497 6.65 29.46 15.71
N GLU A 498 7.05 30.60 16.28
CA GLU A 498 6.23 31.32 17.26
C GLU A 498 4.96 31.90 16.63
N GLU A 499 5.09 32.48 15.43
CA GLU A 499 3.95 33.03 14.71
C GLU A 499 2.93 31.96 14.33
N ILE A 500 3.37 30.80 13.84
CA ILE A 500 2.45 29.73 13.42
C ILE A 500 1.74 29.10 14.62
N LYS A 501 2.43 28.97 15.77
CA LYS A 501 1.81 28.57 17.04
C LYS A 501 0.71 29.54 17.45
N ARG A 502 0.98 30.85 17.33
CA ARG A 502 0.00 31.91 17.63
C ARG A 502 -1.18 31.86 16.67
N PHE A 503 -0.94 31.71 15.37
CA PHE A 503 -2.00 31.64 14.37
C PHE A 503 -2.92 30.44 14.61
N PHE A 504 -2.36 29.26 14.90
CA PHE A 504 -3.14 28.06 15.22
C PHE A 504 -3.58 27.95 16.68
N ALA A 505 -3.40 28.98 17.50
CA ALA A 505 -3.89 28.98 18.87
C ALA A 505 -5.37 28.53 18.92
N PHE A 506 -5.64 27.68 19.91
CA PHE A 506 -6.94 27.08 20.15
C PHE A 506 -7.14 27.03 21.65
N GLU A 507 -8.24 27.63 22.09
CA GLU A 507 -8.69 27.53 23.47
C GLU A 507 -9.61 26.31 23.53
N ILE A 508 -9.25 25.35 24.37
CA ILE A 508 -10.11 24.20 24.63
C ILE A 508 -11.41 24.75 25.22
N PRO A 509 -12.58 24.49 24.60
CA PRO A 509 -13.84 24.93 25.15
C PRO A 509 -13.96 24.46 26.60
N GLN A 510 -14.28 25.37 27.51
CA GLN A 510 -14.56 24.98 28.88
C GLN A 510 -15.73 24.02 28.86
N ILE A 511 -15.48 22.77 29.25
CA ILE A 511 -16.55 21.83 29.55
C ILE A 511 -17.35 22.54 30.66
N PRO A 512 -18.64 22.86 30.44
CA PRO A 512 -19.41 23.52 31.48
C PRO A 512 -19.29 22.70 32.75
N ALA A 513 -18.93 23.36 33.86
CA ALA A 513 -18.99 22.74 35.17
C ALA A 513 -20.36 22.08 35.30
N TYR A 514 -20.39 20.81 35.67
CA TYR A 514 -21.63 20.12 35.97
C TYR A 514 -22.43 21.01 36.92
N LYS A 515 -23.54 21.56 36.42
CA LYS A 515 -24.57 22.09 37.32
C LYS A 515 -25.23 20.86 37.94
N ASP A 516 -25.41 20.88 39.25
CA ASP A 516 -26.38 19.98 39.89
C ASP A 516 -27.74 20.32 39.30
N ASP A 517 -28.10 19.56 38.28
CA ASP A 517 -29.37 19.68 37.60
C ASP A 517 -30.42 18.98 38.47
N THR A 518 -31.46 19.73 38.88
CA THR A 518 -32.68 19.20 39.50
C THR A 518 -33.56 18.50 38.46
N PHE A 519 -32.97 17.61 37.68
CA PHE A 519 -33.70 16.66 36.87
C PHE A 519 -33.92 15.41 37.69
N ALA A 520 -35.13 14.83 37.58
CA ALA A 520 -35.37 13.49 38.10
C ALA A 520 -34.31 12.55 37.51
N GLU A 521 -33.43 12.01 38.36
CA GLU A 521 -32.42 11.05 37.96
C GLU A 521 -33.10 9.90 37.21
N ARG A 522 -32.99 9.91 35.88
CA ARG A 522 -32.96 8.65 35.14
C ARG A 522 -31.58 8.09 35.39
N VAL A 523 -31.48 7.27 36.43
CA VAL A 523 -30.40 6.31 36.58
C VAL A 523 -30.38 5.51 35.28
N ARG A 524 -29.45 5.82 34.37
CA ARG A 524 -29.26 5.03 33.15
C ARG A 524 -29.05 3.60 33.59
N SER A 525 -29.90 2.71 33.11
CA SER A 525 -29.85 1.31 33.51
C SER A 525 -28.49 0.72 33.11
N GLU A 526 -28.01 -0.30 33.82
CA GLU A 526 -26.80 -1.05 33.41
C GLU A 526 -26.89 -1.49 31.94
N LYS A 527 -28.09 -1.81 31.45
CA LYS A 527 -28.36 -2.13 30.05
C LYS A 527 -27.94 -1.01 29.11
N GLU A 528 -28.27 0.24 29.40
CA GLU A 528 -27.90 1.39 28.56
C GLU A 528 -26.38 1.62 28.57
N LYS A 529 -25.71 1.42 29.71
CA LYS A 529 -24.25 1.56 29.81
C LYS A 529 -23.51 0.48 29.02
N VAL A 530 -23.97 -0.77 29.06
CA VAL A 530 -23.37 -1.88 28.30
C VAL A 530 -23.63 -1.71 26.80
N PHE A 531 -24.83 -1.26 26.42
CA PHE A 531 -25.16 -0.96 25.03
C PHE A 531 -24.31 0.17 24.44
N GLU A 532 -24.08 1.25 25.20
CA GLU A 532 -23.28 2.40 24.77
C GLU A 532 -21.78 2.06 24.63
N ARG A 533 -21.23 1.23 25.52
CA ARG A 533 -19.86 0.67 25.38
C ARG A 533 -19.72 -0.16 24.11
N PHE A 534 -20.70 -1.03 23.84
CA PHE A 534 -20.72 -1.86 22.65
C PHE A 534 -20.84 -1.03 21.34
N ILE A 535 -21.64 0.05 21.35
CA ILE A 535 -21.75 0.93 20.17
C ILE A 535 -20.49 1.76 19.92
N THR A 536 -19.66 2.00 20.94
CA THR A 536 -18.47 2.86 20.83
C THR A 536 -17.16 2.12 20.52
N SER A 537 -17.16 0.79 20.49
CA SER A 537 -15.97 -0.04 20.22
C SER A 537 -15.55 -0.10 18.74
N GLY A 538 -14.26 -0.32 18.45
CA GLY A 538 -13.69 -0.28 17.08
C GLY A 538 -14.09 -1.45 16.17
N SER A 539 -13.72 -1.39 14.89
CA SER A 539 -14.00 -2.43 13.87
C SER A 539 -13.37 -3.78 14.20
N ALA A 540 -13.96 -4.89 13.68
CA ALA A 540 -13.40 -6.25 13.76
C ALA A 540 -11.93 -6.32 13.27
N GLU A 541 -10.97 -6.27 14.19
CA GLU A 541 -9.54 -6.48 13.92
C GLU A 541 -9.15 -7.93 14.26
N GLN A 542 -8.20 -8.50 13.50
CA GLN A 542 -7.82 -9.91 13.58
C GLN A 542 -7.17 -10.26 14.94
N PHE A 543 -7.70 -11.28 15.63
CA PHE A 543 -7.04 -11.93 16.76
C PHE A 543 -5.79 -12.68 16.27
N TYR A 544 -4.69 -12.63 17.02
CA TYR A 544 -3.49 -13.42 16.71
C TYR A 544 -3.53 -14.78 17.39
N VAL A 545 -2.93 -15.78 16.74
CA VAL A 545 -2.90 -17.17 17.22
C VAL A 545 -1.50 -17.52 17.69
N ASP A 546 -1.38 -17.92 18.96
CA ASP A 546 -0.15 -18.48 19.52
C ASP A 546 -0.28 -20.01 19.65
N GLU A 547 0.74 -20.72 19.17
CA GLU A 547 0.81 -22.19 19.29
C GLU A 547 1.53 -22.59 20.58
N TRP A 548 0.87 -23.42 21.39
CA TRP A 548 1.42 -24.00 22.60
C TRP A 548 1.56 -25.51 22.44
N LYS A 549 2.56 -26.11 23.10
CA LYS A 549 2.69 -27.56 23.19
C LYS A 549 1.78 -28.09 24.30
N ILE A 550 1.16 -29.25 24.06
CA ILE A 550 0.34 -29.95 25.06
C ILE A 550 1.15 -30.14 26.35
N GLY A 551 0.60 -29.68 27.48
CA GLY A 551 1.21 -29.82 28.81
C GLY A 551 2.16 -28.70 29.25
N ASP A 552 2.48 -27.72 28.38
CA ASP A 552 3.35 -26.56 28.68
C ASP A 552 2.53 -25.32 29.09
N ASN A 553 1.42 -25.54 29.79
CA ASN A 553 0.36 -24.56 29.96
C ASN A 553 0.43 -23.80 31.30
N PRO A 554 0.65 -22.47 31.30
CA PRO A 554 0.69 -21.69 32.54
C PRO A 554 -0.70 -21.28 33.04
N TYR A 555 -1.77 -21.47 32.26
CA TYR A 555 -3.10 -20.89 32.51
C TYR A 555 -4.19 -21.89 32.87
N VAL A 556 -4.03 -23.19 32.56
CA VAL A 556 -4.98 -24.23 32.99
C VAL A 556 -4.25 -25.21 33.89
N LYS A 557 -4.81 -25.44 35.08
CA LYS A 557 -4.23 -26.36 36.06
C LYS A 557 -5.28 -27.35 36.54
N PHE A 558 -5.04 -28.64 36.31
CA PHE A 558 -5.85 -29.69 36.91
C PHE A 558 -5.82 -29.60 38.44
N LEU A 559 -7.00 -29.63 39.07
CA LEU A 559 -7.14 -29.56 40.52
C LEU A 559 -7.43 -30.93 41.13
N ARG A 560 -8.48 -31.59 40.66
CA ARG A 560 -8.98 -32.86 41.20
C ARG A 560 -10.08 -33.45 40.30
N SER A 561 -10.40 -34.71 40.53
CA SER A 561 -11.56 -35.39 39.96
C SER A 561 -12.54 -35.87 41.04
N TYR A 562 -13.81 -36.00 40.67
CA TYR A 562 -14.87 -36.62 41.47
C TYR A 562 -15.59 -37.69 40.64
N ASN A 563 -15.89 -38.84 41.24
CA ASN A 563 -16.69 -39.89 40.60
C ASN A 563 -18.19 -39.61 40.73
N TYR A 564 -18.63 -38.43 40.27
CA TYR A 564 -20.04 -38.10 40.26
C TYR A 564 -20.73 -38.72 39.02
N PRO A 565 -21.86 -39.43 39.18
CA PRO A 565 -22.61 -39.97 38.05
C PRO A 565 -23.20 -38.83 37.20
N GLY A 566 -23.22 -39.01 35.89
CA GLY A 566 -23.84 -38.03 35.00
C GLY A 566 -23.24 -38.01 33.60
N THR A 567 -23.94 -37.36 32.69
CA THR A 567 -23.45 -36.89 31.39
C THR A 567 -23.58 -35.38 31.23
N GLN A 568 -24.31 -34.71 32.13
CA GLN A 568 -24.51 -33.27 32.15
C GLN A 568 -24.00 -32.68 33.46
N VAL A 569 -23.58 -31.41 33.45
CA VAL A 569 -23.07 -30.71 34.64
C VAL A 569 -23.49 -29.25 34.67
N ALA A 570 -23.91 -28.79 35.85
CA ALA A 570 -24.11 -27.38 36.14
C ALA A 570 -23.56 -27.07 37.54
N VAL A 571 -23.05 -25.85 37.73
CA VAL A 571 -22.58 -25.39 39.05
C VAL A 571 -23.21 -24.05 39.35
N TYR A 572 -23.81 -23.95 40.54
CA TYR A 572 -24.36 -22.69 41.02
C TYR A 572 -24.18 -22.58 42.53
N GLY A 573 -23.70 -21.43 43.01
CA GLY A 573 -23.44 -21.18 44.43
C GLY A 573 -22.37 -22.11 45.01
N GLY A 574 -21.42 -22.58 44.18
CA GLY A 574 -20.40 -23.55 44.56
C GLY A 574 -20.90 -25.00 44.69
N ILE A 575 -22.14 -25.29 44.33
CA ILE A 575 -22.75 -26.61 44.43
C ILE A 575 -22.79 -27.24 43.05
N VAL A 576 -22.29 -28.48 42.97
CA VAL A 576 -22.22 -29.24 41.73
C VAL A 576 -23.50 -30.06 41.55
N TYR A 577 -24.14 -29.87 40.41
CA TYR A 577 -25.27 -30.65 39.93
C TYR A 577 -24.78 -31.51 38.76
N THR A 578 -25.14 -32.78 38.77
CA THR A 578 -24.88 -33.68 37.64
C THR A 578 -26.15 -34.44 37.29
N ALA A 579 -26.32 -34.80 36.02
CA ALA A 579 -27.54 -35.42 35.55
C ALA A 579 -27.30 -36.42 34.43
N ASP A 580 -28.14 -37.44 34.37
CA ASP A 580 -28.20 -38.41 33.29
C ASP A 580 -29.62 -39.01 33.17
N GLU A 581 -29.71 -40.15 32.50
CA GLU A 581 -30.95 -40.89 32.34
C GLU A 581 -31.54 -41.49 33.62
N LYS A 582 -30.75 -41.57 34.70
CA LYS A 582 -31.12 -42.20 35.97
C LYS A 582 -31.56 -41.20 37.03
N GLY A 583 -31.28 -39.91 36.86
CA GLY A 583 -31.67 -38.89 37.82
C GLY A 583 -30.86 -37.61 37.80
N LEU A 584 -31.24 -36.73 38.73
CA LEU A 584 -30.45 -35.55 39.14
C LEU A 584 -29.65 -35.89 40.39
N TYR A 585 -28.40 -35.47 40.42
CA TYR A 585 -27.48 -35.66 41.53
C TYR A 585 -26.97 -34.30 42.01
N ILE A 586 -26.86 -34.13 43.33
CA ILE A 586 -26.27 -32.95 43.98
C ILE A 586 -25.06 -33.45 44.77
N ALA A 587 -23.87 -32.95 44.42
CA ALA A 587 -22.59 -33.39 45.00
C ALA A 587 -22.45 -34.93 45.03
N GLY A 588 -22.91 -35.61 43.98
CA GLY A 588 -22.89 -37.07 43.82
C GLY A 588 -24.04 -37.84 44.49
N THR A 589 -24.90 -37.17 45.26
CA THR A 589 -26.07 -37.80 45.90
C THR A 589 -27.30 -37.66 44.99
N ARG A 590 -27.99 -38.76 44.68
CA ARG A 590 -29.23 -38.71 43.88
C ARG A 590 -30.33 -38.00 44.65
N VAL A 591 -30.94 -36.99 44.03
CA VAL A 591 -32.03 -36.19 44.61
C VAL A 591 -33.33 -36.23 43.81
N TRP A 592 -33.28 -36.79 42.60
CA TRP A 592 -34.44 -36.97 41.73
C TRP A 592 -34.28 -38.26 40.93
N GLU A 593 -35.38 -39.00 40.74
CA GLU A 593 -35.38 -40.34 40.16
C GLU A 593 -36.14 -40.38 38.83
N GLU A 594 -35.81 -39.48 37.92
CA GLU A 594 -36.38 -39.43 36.56
C GLU A 594 -35.28 -39.05 35.56
N TYR A 595 -35.50 -39.37 34.29
CA TYR A 595 -34.63 -38.94 33.19
C TYR A 595 -34.53 -37.42 33.15
N ILE A 596 -33.30 -36.89 33.26
CA ILE A 596 -33.03 -35.45 33.24
C ILE A 596 -32.34 -35.06 31.94
N MET A 597 -32.81 -33.98 31.33
CA MET A 597 -32.24 -33.39 30.11
C MET A 597 -32.03 -31.88 30.26
N GLY A 598 -31.08 -31.33 29.49
CA GLY A 598 -30.81 -29.89 29.45
C GLY A 598 -30.40 -29.28 30.79
N LEU A 599 -29.66 -30.01 31.64
CA LEU A 599 -29.11 -29.46 32.87
C LEU A 599 -28.07 -28.38 32.53
N LYS A 600 -28.32 -27.14 32.93
CA LYS A 600 -27.40 -26.01 32.74
C LYS A 600 -27.59 -24.92 33.80
N GLU A 601 -26.59 -24.07 33.96
CA GLU A 601 -26.72 -22.87 34.77
C GLU A 601 -27.74 -21.89 34.16
N THR A 602 -28.44 -21.14 35.00
CA THR A 602 -29.38 -20.09 34.61
C THR A 602 -29.29 -18.92 35.60
N ILE A 603 -30.08 -17.88 35.35
CA ILE A 603 -30.15 -16.69 36.22
C ILE A 603 -30.51 -17.13 37.64
N ASP A 604 -29.55 -16.97 38.55
CA ASP A 604 -29.71 -17.25 39.98
C ASP A 604 -30.03 -18.73 40.29
N GLY A 605 -29.59 -19.71 39.49
CA GLY A 605 -29.81 -21.13 39.80
C GLY A 605 -29.37 -22.11 38.71
N VAL A 606 -30.01 -23.28 38.67
CA VAL A 606 -29.87 -24.26 37.57
C VAL A 606 -31.21 -24.56 36.93
N SER A 607 -31.19 -24.83 35.62
CA SER A 607 -32.33 -25.28 34.83
C SER A 607 -32.14 -26.72 34.38
N TYR A 608 -33.21 -27.51 34.39
CA TYR A 608 -33.23 -28.86 33.82
C TYR A 608 -34.66 -29.27 33.46
N GLY A 609 -34.81 -30.23 32.56
CA GLY A 609 -36.11 -30.75 32.13
C GLY A 609 -36.27 -32.23 32.41
N THR A 610 -37.52 -32.65 32.53
CA THR A 610 -37.98 -34.03 32.48
C THR A 610 -38.87 -34.21 31.24
N GLN A 611 -39.47 -35.39 31.07
CA GLN A 611 -40.40 -35.64 29.96
C GLN A 611 -41.61 -34.70 29.95
N THR A 612 -42.05 -34.23 31.12
CA THR A 612 -43.29 -33.46 31.26
C THR A 612 -43.10 -32.04 31.77
N LYS A 613 -41.98 -31.74 32.44
CA LYS A 613 -41.78 -30.43 33.07
C LYS A 613 -40.37 -29.89 32.85
N VAL A 614 -40.25 -28.56 32.87
CA VAL A 614 -38.97 -27.86 32.98
C VAL A 614 -38.90 -27.20 34.34
N TYR A 615 -37.76 -27.35 35.01
CA TYR A 615 -37.53 -26.87 36.35
C TYR A 615 -36.47 -25.78 36.37
N TYR A 616 -36.70 -24.79 37.22
CA TYR A 616 -35.68 -23.95 37.81
C TYR A 616 -35.45 -24.41 39.25
N ARG A 617 -34.19 -24.47 39.68
CA ARG A 617 -33.82 -24.84 41.04
C ARG A 617 -32.70 -23.96 41.59
N LYS A 618 -32.93 -23.49 42.82
CA LYS A 618 -31.92 -22.97 43.77
C LYS A 618 -32.16 -23.74 45.07
N LEU A 619 -31.15 -24.03 45.89
CA LEU A 619 -31.25 -24.99 47.02
C LEU A 619 -32.59 -25.08 47.77
N ALA A 620 -33.23 -23.94 48.08
CA ALA A 620 -34.51 -23.85 48.79
C ALA A 620 -35.74 -23.57 47.88
N ASP A 621 -35.54 -23.18 46.62
CA ASP A 621 -36.59 -22.77 45.69
C ASP A 621 -36.62 -23.72 44.48
N THR A 622 -37.78 -24.29 44.18
CA THR A 622 -37.99 -25.04 42.94
C THR A 622 -39.25 -24.54 42.27
N VAL A 623 -39.12 -24.13 41.01
CA VAL A 623 -40.23 -23.67 40.16
C VAL A 623 -40.33 -24.61 38.97
N ALA A 624 -41.54 -24.95 38.56
CA ALA A 624 -41.77 -25.86 37.45
C ALA A 624 -42.71 -25.21 36.41
N PHE A 625 -42.38 -25.44 35.15
CA PHE A 625 -43.14 -25.05 33.98
C PHE A 625 -43.49 -26.28 33.17
N GLU A 626 -44.58 -26.22 32.39
CA GLU A 626 -44.94 -27.31 31.50
C GLU A 626 -43.90 -27.45 30.38
N GLN A 627 -43.46 -28.68 30.13
CA GLN A 627 -42.52 -28.96 29.04
C GLN A 627 -43.25 -28.85 27.71
N THR A 628 -42.55 -28.33 26.70
CA THR A 628 -43.07 -28.30 25.33
C THR A 628 -42.02 -28.85 24.38
N PRO A 629 -42.40 -29.51 23.27
CA PRO A 629 -41.43 -29.99 22.28
C PRO A 629 -40.57 -28.83 21.76
N ALA A 630 -39.27 -28.91 22.02
CA ALA A 630 -38.27 -27.89 21.72
C ALA A 630 -36.89 -28.55 21.62
N ASP A 631 -35.97 -27.94 20.87
CA ASP A 631 -34.58 -28.41 20.77
C ASP A 631 -33.80 -28.14 22.05
N ASP A 632 -34.11 -27.01 22.69
CA ASP A 632 -33.45 -26.54 23.90
C ASP A 632 -34.39 -25.59 24.67
N PHE A 633 -34.14 -25.43 25.95
CA PHE A 633 -34.94 -24.59 26.83
C PHE A 633 -34.11 -24.01 27.96
N ILE A 634 -34.53 -22.91 28.57
CA ILE A 634 -33.99 -22.46 29.84
C ILE A 634 -35.13 -22.01 30.74
N ALA A 635 -35.15 -22.45 31.98
CA ALA A 635 -36.05 -21.96 33.01
C ALA A 635 -35.30 -21.04 33.98
N THR A 636 -35.97 -19.97 34.35
CA THR A 636 -35.58 -19.05 35.42
C THR A 636 -36.61 -19.14 36.55
N LYS A 637 -36.43 -18.38 37.62
CA LYS A 637 -37.42 -18.30 38.69
C LYS A 637 -38.80 -17.81 38.20
N ASP A 638 -38.82 -16.94 37.19
CA ASP A 638 -40.01 -16.21 36.79
C ASP A 638 -40.65 -16.72 35.48
N TYR A 639 -39.85 -17.29 34.59
CA TYR A 639 -40.30 -17.72 33.26
C TYR A 639 -39.42 -18.83 32.70
N ALA A 640 -39.93 -19.54 31.68
CA ALA A 640 -39.14 -20.45 30.86
C ALA A 640 -39.20 -20.04 29.38
N ILE A 641 -38.10 -20.27 28.66
CA ILE A 641 -37.96 -19.99 27.23
C ILE A 641 -37.65 -21.30 26.51
N PHE A 642 -38.30 -21.52 25.37
CA PHE A 642 -38.16 -22.73 24.57
C PHE A 642 -37.77 -22.38 23.13
N ALA A 643 -36.78 -23.08 22.57
CA ALA A 643 -36.39 -22.97 21.17
C ALA A 643 -37.13 -24.03 20.32
N LYS A 644 -38.12 -23.60 19.53
CA LYS A 644 -39.03 -24.48 18.78
C LYS A 644 -38.73 -24.44 17.28
N PRO A 645 -38.20 -25.51 16.68
CA PRO A 645 -38.06 -25.62 15.24
C PRO A 645 -39.38 -25.49 14.50
N ARG A 646 -39.33 -24.91 13.31
CA ARG A 646 -40.42 -24.78 12.36
C ARG A 646 -40.00 -25.24 10.98
N SER A 647 -40.98 -25.57 10.15
CA SER A 647 -40.78 -25.76 8.72
C SER A 647 -40.17 -24.51 8.07
N ASN A 648 -39.38 -24.69 7.00
CA ASN A 648 -38.68 -23.65 6.24
C ASN A 648 -37.47 -23.02 6.95
N ASP A 649 -36.69 -23.83 7.67
CA ASP A 649 -35.44 -23.42 8.33
C ASP A 649 -35.63 -22.18 9.21
N LYS A 650 -36.58 -22.27 10.15
CA LYS A 650 -36.82 -21.25 11.17
C LYS A 650 -36.94 -21.89 12.54
N VAL A 651 -36.55 -21.13 13.57
CA VAL A 651 -36.75 -21.48 14.97
C VAL A 651 -37.45 -20.31 15.66
N ASP A 652 -38.54 -20.62 16.34
CA ASP A 652 -39.26 -19.70 17.20
C ASP A 652 -38.75 -19.83 18.64
N PHE A 653 -38.36 -18.71 19.24
CA PHE A 653 -38.08 -18.63 20.66
C PHE A 653 -39.35 -18.15 21.36
N VAL A 654 -39.92 -19.00 22.20
CA VAL A 654 -41.21 -18.74 22.86
C VAL A 654 -41.09 -18.77 24.37
N ASP A 655 -41.88 -17.96 25.06
CA ASP A 655 -42.01 -18.04 26.52
C ASP A 655 -42.91 -19.21 26.97
N ASN A 656 -43.00 -19.42 28.29
CA ASN A 656 -43.82 -20.46 28.90
C ASN A 656 -45.33 -20.26 28.74
N THR A 657 -45.78 -19.13 28.22
CA THR A 657 -47.19 -18.88 27.87
C THR A 657 -47.48 -19.12 26.39
N GLY A 658 -46.42 -19.35 25.59
CA GLY A 658 -46.49 -19.59 24.15
C GLY A 658 -46.32 -18.34 23.29
N ASN A 659 -46.02 -17.18 23.88
CA ASN A 659 -45.75 -15.97 23.10
C ASN A 659 -44.40 -16.08 22.39
N VAL A 660 -44.36 -15.69 21.13
CA VAL A 660 -43.11 -15.64 20.35
C VAL A 660 -42.32 -14.40 20.76
N LEU A 661 -41.14 -14.63 21.32
CA LEU A 661 -40.16 -13.59 21.67
C LEU A 661 -39.42 -13.10 20.42
N THR A 662 -38.99 -14.04 19.57
CA THR A 662 -38.41 -13.77 18.24
C THR A 662 -38.41 -15.02 17.37
N THR A 663 -38.25 -14.84 16.05
CA THR A 663 -38.05 -15.93 15.09
C THR A 663 -36.72 -15.73 14.37
N LEU A 664 -35.85 -16.73 14.45
CA LEU A 664 -34.55 -16.75 13.79
C LEU A 664 -34.54 -17.79 12.66
N ARG A 665 -33.69 -17.59 11.65
CA ARG A 665 -33.44 -18.56 10.57
C ARG A 665 -32.51 -19.64 11.10
N GLY A 666 -32.80 -20.89 10.78
CA GLY A 666 -32.00 -22.05 11.16
C GLY A 666 -32.84 -23.31 11.32
N VAL A 667 -32.16 -24.44 11.34
CA VAL A 667 -32.76 -25.78 11.45
C VAL A 667 -33.02 -26.15 12.90
N TYR A 668 -32.11 -25.76 13.79
CA TYR A 668 -32.19 -26.06 15.22
C TYR A 668 -31.76 -24.86 16.06
N GLY A 669 -32.22 -24.81 17.31
CA GLY A 669 -32.01 -23.67 18.21
C GLY A 669 -31.49 -24.03 19.59
N LYS A 670 -30.78 -23.08 20.21
CA LYS A 670 -30.29 -23.13 21.59
C LYS A 670 -30.64 -21.87 22.34
N VAL A 671 -30.92 -22.03 23.64
CA VAL A 671 -31.09 -20.92 24.59
C VAL A 671 -29.93 -20.97 25.57
N ILE A 672 -29.02 -20.02 25.43
CA ILE A 672 -27.75 -20.01 26.17
C ILE A 672 -27.80 -18.90 27.21
N TYR A 673 -27.42 -19.22 28.45
CA TYR A 673 -27.08 -18.20 29.44
C TYR A 673 -25.56 -18.15 29.53
N ASP A 674 -24.99 -16.97 29.28
CA ASP A 674 -23.52 -16.81 29.20
C ASP A 674 -22.89 -16.30 30.51
N GLY A 675 -23.68 -16.22 31.57
CA GLY A 675 -23.30 -15.68 32.88
C GLY A 675 -23.78 -14.24 33.10
N ASN A 676 -24.12 -13.50 32.04
CA ASN A 676 -24.64 -12.13 32.13
C ASN A 676 -25.99 -11.98 31.44
N GLU A 677 -26.17 -12.58 30.28
CA GLU A 677 -27.37 -12.44 29.48
C GLU A 677 -27.81 -13.75 28.82
N ILE A 678 -29.06 -13.75 28.32
CA ILE A 678 -29.61 -14.86 27.56
C ILE A 678 -29.41 -14.58 26.06
N LEU A 679 -28.84 -15.56 25.36
CA LEU A 679 -28.65 -15.56 23.92
C LEU A 679 -29.58 -16.59 23.29
N PHE A 680 -30.21 -16.20 22.19
CA PHE A 680 -30.93 -17.10 21.30
C PHE A 680 -30.05 -17.39 20.11
N MET A 681 -29.75 -18.66 19.87
CA MET A 681 -28.87 -19.06 18.80
C MET A 681 -29.55 -20.12 17.94
N THR A 682 -29.38 -20.02 16.64
CA THR A 682 -29.61 -21.13 15.71
C THR A 682 -28.29 -21.51 15.06
N ASN A 683 -28.29 -22.54 14.22
CA ASN A 683 -27.12 -22.85 13.40
C ASN A 683 -26.71 -21.74 12.41
N MET A 684 -27.51 -20.68 12.22
CA MET A 684 -27.25 -19.60 11.26
C MET A 684 -27.21 -18.20 11.89
N GLU A 685 -27.85 -18.00 13.05
CA GLU A 685 -28.08 -16.68 13.61
C GLU A 685 -27.85 -16.68 15.12
N VAL A 686 -27.31 -15.58 15.65
CA VAL A 686 -27.22 -15.32 17.10
C VAL A 686 -27.99 -14.05 17.39
N TYR A 687 -28.79 -14.05 18.44
CA TYR A 687 -29.61 -12.92 18.87
C TYR A 687 -29.42 -12.66 20.36
N ARG A 688 -29.01 -11.44 20.69
CA ARG A 688 -28.89 -10.98 22.07
C ARG A 688 -30.26 -10.57 22.56
N TYR A 689 -30.90 -11.43 23.35
CA TYR A 689 -32.29 -11.23 23.79
C TYR A 689 -32.48 -9.91 24.53
N LEU A 690 -31.51 -9.53 25.38
CA LEU A 690 -31.60 -8.34 26.22
C LEU A 690 -31.55 -7.02 25.42
N TYR A 691 -30.84 -7.02 24.30
CA TYR A 691 -30.52 -5.82 23.51
C TYR A 691 -31.25 -5.73 22.17
N GLY A 692 -31.93 -6.81 21.74
CA GLY A 692 -32.64 -6.84 20.47
C GLY A 692 -31.74 -6.88 19.24
N VAL A 693 -30.46 -7.26 19.39
CA VAL A 693 -29.47 -7.23 18.30
C VAL A 693 -29.26 -8.62 17.72
N LYS A 694 -29.29 -8.70 16.39
CA LYS A 694 -29.20 -9.94 15.61
C LYS A 694 -27.93 -9.98 14.76
N TYR A 695 -27.26 -11.12 14.77
CA TYR A 695 -26.04 -11.43 14.02
C TYR A 695 -26.31 -12.63 13.14
N THR A 696 -25.83 -12.58 11.90
CA THR A 696 -26.10 -13.62 10.90
C THR A 696 -24.78 -14.18 10.41
N ALA A 697 -24.62 -15.50 10.48
CA ALA A 697 -23.49 -16.17 9.85
C ALA A 697 -23.53 -15.94 8.33
N PRO A 698 -22.38 -15.75 7.67
CA PRO A 698 -22.33 -15.46 6.24
C PRO A 698 -22.97 -16.56 5.39
N LEU A 699 -23.76 -16.13 4.41
CA LEU A 699 -24.33 -16.99 3.38
C LEU A 699 -23.58 -16.74 2.07
N GLY A 700 -22.74 -17.70 1.62
CA GLY A 700 -22.12 -17.59 0.29
C GLY A 700 -20.69 -18.12 0.10
N LEU A 701 -20.05 -18.70 1.12
CA LEU A 701 -18.80 -19.44 0.94
C LEU A 701 -19.10 -20.93 0.73
N ARG A 702 -18.20 -21.68 0.05
CA ARG A 702 -18.35 -23.12 -0.23
C ARG A 702 -18.65 -23.99 1.00
N ASN A 703 -18.47 -23.45 2.20
CA ASN A 703 -18.83 -24.04 3.48
C ASN A 703 -19.83 -23.13 4.21
N SER A 704 -21.08 -23.55 4.35
CA SER A 704 -22.00 -22.93 5.31
C SER A 704 -21.46 -23.18 6.72
N TYR A 705 -21.25 -22.12 7.51
CA TYR A 705 -20.84 -22.29 8.91
C TYR A 705 -22.06 -22.65 9.76
N ASP A 706 -21.93 -23.76 10.48
CA ASP A 706 -22.97 -24.34 11.33
C ASP A 706 -22.65 -24.02 12.79
N LEU A 707 -23.31 -23.02 13.38
CA LEU A 707 -23.01 -22.52 14.72
C LEU A 707 -23.41 -23.54 15.81
N THR A 708 -22.54 -23.75 16.80
CA THR A 708 -22.77 -24.72 17.90
C THR A 708 -22.89 -24.10 19.29
N TYR A 709 -22.18 -23.00 19.53
CA TYR A 709 -22.25 -22.22 20.78
C TYR A 709 -21.90 -20.74 20.53
N ALA A 710 -22.34 -19.85 21.42
CA ALA A 710 -22.00 -18.44 21.38
C ALA A 710 -21.87 -17.84 22.78
N ILE A 711 -21.06 -16.79 22.91
CA ILE A 711 -20.86 -16.02 24.14
C ILE A 711 -20.60 -14.55 23.82
N VAL A 712 -21.02 -13.64 24.70
CA VAL A 712 -20.65 -12.23 24.63
C VAL A 712 -19.39 -11.99 25.46
N ALA A 713 -18.35 -11.48 24.80
CA ALA A 713 -17.08 -11.15 25.42
C ALA A 713 -16.71 -9.71 25.10
N ASP A 714 -16.86 -8.86 26.12
CA ASP A 714 -16.68 -7.41 26.04
C ASP A 714 -17.46 -6.79 24.88
N ASP A 715 -16.78 -6.38 23.82
CA ASP A 715 -17.36 -5.72 22.64
C ASP A 715 -17.64 -6.67 21.47
N TYR A 716 -17.50 -7.98 21.66
CA TYR A 716 -17.61 -8.98 20.61
C TYR A 716 -18.61 -10.10 20.95
N ILE A 717 -19.11 -10.75 19.90
CA ILE A 717 -19.76 -12.06 20.03
C ILE A 717 -18.86 -13.10 19.41
N LEU A 718 -18.49 -14.08 20.23
CA LEU A 718 -17.71 -15.23 19.80
C LEU A 718 -18.69 -16.38 19.58
N ALA A 719 -18.65 -17.00 18.41
CA ALA A 719 -19.48 -18.15 18.08
C ALA A 719 -18.65 -19.28 17.50
N THR A 720 -18.77 -20.48 18.07
CA THR A 720 -18.09 -21.66 17.57
C THR A 720 -18.91 -22.36 16.51
N THR A 721 -18.21 -23.09 15.63
CA THR A 721 -18.81 -23.82 14.51
C THR A 721 -18.61 -25.31 14.68
N ARG A 722 -19.51 -26.11 14.10
CA ARG A 722 -19.43 -27.58 14.08
C ARG A 722 -18.11 -28.08 13.46
N ALA A 723 -17.51 -27.29 12.57
CA ALA A 723 -16.20 -27.55 11.97
C ALA A 723 -15.01 -27.13 12.86
N TYR A 724 -15.19 -27.00 14.17
CA TYR A 724 -14.16 -26.57 15.14
C TYR A 724 -13.51 -25.23 14.78
N GLY A 725 -14.30 -24.29 14.27
CA GLY A 725 -13.89 -22.92 13.94
C GLY A 725 -14.53 -21.86 14.83
N LEU A 726 -13.94 -20.67 14.90
CA LEU A 726 -14.44 -19.53 15.66
C LEU A 726 -14.83 -18.37 14.74
N LEU A 727 -16.06 -17.88 14.87
CA LEU A 727 -16.53 -16.63 14.29
C LEU A 727 -16.52 -15.55 15.37
N ILE A 728 -15.98 -14.38 15.03
CA ILE A 728 -15.95 -13.22 15.91
C ILE A 728 -16.73 -12.11 15.22
N PHE A 729 -17.90 -11.76 15.75
CA PHE A 729 -18.73 -10.69 15.24
C PHE A 729 -18.41 -9.37 15.96
N ASP A 730 -18.26 -8.28 15.20
CA ASP A 730 -18.26 -6.92 15.74
C ASP A 730 -19.68 -6.34 15.86
N LYS A 731 -19.76 -5.11 16.38
CA LYS A 731 -21.00 -4.37 16.59
C LYS A 731 -21.84 -4.08 15.35
N LEU A 732 -21.24 -4.13 14.15
CA LEU A 732 -21.94 -3.92 12.88
C LEU A 732 -22.41 -5.24 12.27
N GLY A 733 -22.09 -6.37 12.91
CA GLY A 733 -22.34 -7.70 12.37
C GLY A 733 -21.32 -8.12 11.31
N ASN A 734 -20.22 -7.37 11.15
CA ASN A 734 -19.08 -7.90 10.39
C ASN A 734 -18.46 -9.02 11.21
N TYR A 735 -17.91 -10.02 10.53
CA TYR A 735 -17.32 -11.16 11.20
C TYR A 735 -15.92 -11.45 10.68
N ALA A 736 -15.07 -11.97 11.56
CA ALA A 736 -13.84 -12.66 11.22
C ALA A 736 -13.99 -14.15 11.52
N TYR A 737 -13.61 -15.01 10.57
CA TYR A 737 -13.45 -16.43 10.83
C TYR A 737 -12.00 -16.69 11.24
N THR A 738 -11.81 -17.21 12.43
CA THR A 738 -10.50 -17.48 13.03
C THR A 738 -10.46 -18.88 13.63
N GLY A 739 -9.26 -19.43 13.73
CA GLY A 739 -9.02 -20.76 14.29
C GLY A 739 -9.76 -21.91 13.61
N GLU A 740 -9.42 -22.23 12.36
CA GLU A 740 -10.09 -23.29 11.61
C GLU A 740 -9.66 -24.71 12.03
N GLY A 741 -10.60 -25.50 12.56
CA GLY A 741 -10.44 -26.95 12.75
C GLY A 741 -9.84 -27.39 14.09
N TRP A 742 -9.70 -26.49 15.06
CA TRP A 742 -9.05 -26.78 16.35
C TRP A 742 -9.62 -25.99 17.54
N ILE A 743 -10.72 -25.25 17.34
CA ILE A 743 -11.43 -24.56 18.43
C ILE A 743 -12.48 -25.51 19.00
N GLY A 744 -12.50 -25.66 20.33
CA GLY A 744 -13.53 -26.42 21.03
C GLY A 744 -14.94 -25.93 20.70
N ASN A 745 -15.84 -26.83 20.30
CA ASN A 745 -17.18 -26.50 19.80
C ASN A 745 -18.32 -27.03 20.69
N LEU A 746 -17.99 -27.66 21.83
CA LEU A 746 -18.95 -28.22 22.80
C LEU A 746 -19.56 -27.13 23.65
N GLY A 747 -18.75 -26.16 24.11
CA GLY A 747 -19.22 -25.02 24.89
C GLY A 747 -18.21 -23.86 24.92
N LEU A 748 -18.73 -22.66 25.19
CA LEU A 748 -17.97 -21.43 25.41
C LEU A 748 -18.32 -20.85 26.78
N TYR A 749 -17.31 -20.58 27.60
CA TYR A 749 -17.51 -20.12 28.97
C TYR A 749 -16.55 -18.98 29.31
N ARG A 750 -17.00 -18.00 30.10
CA ARG A 750 -16.17 -16.90 30.57
C ARG A 750 -15.53 -17.25 31.92
N SER A 751 -14.22 -17.06 32.03
CA SER A 751 -13.46 -17.24 33.27
C SER A 751 -12.39 -16.15 33.40
N GLY A 752 -12.63 -15.15 34.24
CA GLY A 752 -11.76 -13.98 34.34
C GLY A 752 -11.61 -13.24 33.00
N ASN A 753 -10.37 -13.09 32.53
CA ASN A 753 -10.05 -12.45 31.24
C ASN A 753 -10.12 -13.40 30.04
N PHE A 754 -10.37 -14.69 30.29
CA PHE A 754 -10.38 -15.71 29.24
C PHE A 754 -11.80 -16.12 28.87
N VAL A 755 -11.99 -16.39 27.57
CA VAL A 755 -13.06 -17.26 27.09
C VAL A 755 -12.47 -18.65 26.86
N VAL A 756 -13.07 -19.63 27.52
CA VAL A 756 -12.69 -21.04 27.49
C VAL A 756 -13.58 -21.75 26.47
N ALA A 757 -12.99 -22.26 25.40
CA ALA A 757 -13.67 -23.10 24.43
C ALA A 757 -13.35 -24.57 24.70
N VAL A 758 -14.38 -25.37 24.95
CA VAL A 758 -14.26 -26.79 25.31
C VAL A 758 -14.57 -27.65 24.09
N GLY A 759 -13.67 -28.57 23.77
CA GLY A 759 -13.86 -29.62 22.76
C GLY A 759 -14.05 -30.99 23.41
N ASP A 760 -14.11 -32.03 22.57
CA ASP A 760 -14.43 -33.40 23.03
C ASP A 760 -13.35 -34.02 23.91
N SER A 761 -12.10 -33.53 23.83
CA SER A 761 -10.98 -34.00 24.65
C SER A 761 -9.93 -32.91 24.89
N PHE A 762 -10.25 -31.64 24.66
CA PHE A 762 -9.26 -30.56 24.76
C PHE A 762 -9.89 -29.22 25.15
N ILE A 763 -9.06 -28.32 25.65
CA ILE A 763 -9.45 -26.95 26.00
C ILE A 763 -8.64 -25.96 25.16
N THR A 764 -9.31 -24.94 24.63
CA THR A 764 -8.71 -23.76 23.99
C THR A 764 -9.00 -22.52 24.84
N LEU A 765 -8.00 -21.66 25.04
CA LEU A 765 -8.18 -20.37 25.71
C LEU A 765 -8.11 -19.21 24.72
N ILE A 766 -8.99 -18.24 24.91
CA ILE A 766 -9.05 -17.00 24.14
C ILE A 766 -8.90 -15.84 25.13
N ASP A 767 -7.77 -15.15 25.09
CA ASP A 767 -7.54 -13.93 25.86
C ASP A 767 -8.14 -12.74 25.09
N ILE A 768 -9.26 -12.25 25.60
CA ILE A 768 -10.02 -11.17 24.95
C ILE A 768 -9.28 -9.84 25.09
N SER A 769 -8.68 -9.58 26.26
CA SER A 769 -7.96 -8.34 26.53
C SER A 769 -6.67 -8.24 25.70
N ALA A 770 -5.93 -9.34 25.62
CA ALA A 770 -4.71 -9.39 24.81
C ALA A 770 -5.00 -9.66 23.33
N ARG A 771 -6.24 -9.96 22.92
CA ARG A 771 -6.64 -10.36 21.56
C ARG A 771 -5.89 -11.59 21.03
N ARG A 772 -5.68 -12.58 21.90
CA ARG A 772 -4.86 -13.78 21.66
C ARG A 772 -5.71 -15.04 21.68
N ILE A 773 -5.47 -15.96 20.76
CA ILE A 773 -6.04 -17.31 20.79
C ILE A 773 -4.91 -18.31 20.99
N HIS A 774 -5.02 -19.14 22.02
CA HIS A 774 -4.03 -20.17 22.32
C HIS A 774 -4.47 -21.51 21.69
N ARG A 775 -3.78 -21.94 20.63
CA ARG A 775 -4.27 -22.99 19.71
C ARG A 775 -4.53 -24.36 20.35
N ILE A 776 -3.71 -24.77 21.30
CA ILE A 776 -3.86 -26.02 22.05
C ILE A 776 -3.35 -25.76 23.46
N VAL A 777 -4.22 -25.83 24.45
CA VAL A 777 -3.87 -25.38 25.81
C VAL A 777 -3.76 -26.55 26.77
N GLU A 778 -4.74 -27.45 26.82
CA GLU A 778 -4.73 -28.60 27.73
C GLU A 778 -5.48 -29.81 27.10
N ASP A 779 -4.92 -31.02 27.27
CA ASP A 779 -5.57 -32.29 26.91
C ASP A 779 -6.42 -32.78 28.08
N VAL A 780 -7.62 -33.31 27.80
CA VAL A 780 -8.59 -33.72 28.82
C VAL A 780 -8.73 -35.23 28.79
N ALA A 781 -8.64 -35.85 29.97
CA ALA A 781 -8.79 -37.30 30.09
C ALA A 781 -10.26 -37.73 29.87
N GLY A 782 -10.44 -38.67 28.94
CA GLY A 782 -11.76 -39.17 28.53
C GLY A 782 -12.49 -38.29 27.51
N ILE A 783 -13.70 -38.71 27.16
CA ILE A 783 -14.59 -37.93 26.28
C ILE A 783 -15.38 -36.95 27.14
N VAL A 784 -15.31 -35.67 26.83
CA VAL A 784 -16.11 -34.62 27.47
C VAL A 784 -17.55 -34.71 26.97
N TYR A 785 -18.50 -34.87 27.89
CA TYR A 785 -19.93 -34.86 27.59
C TYR A 785 -20.53 -33.47 27.75
N ASP A 786 -20.12 -32.77 28.79
CA ASP A 786 -20.66 -31.46 29.15
C ASP A 786 -19.65 -30.67 29.99
N ALA A 787 -19.82 -29.35 30.04
CA ALA A 787 -18.93 -28.45 30.74
C ALA A 787 -19.68 -27.27 31.35
N THR A 788 -19.11 -26.71 32.42
CA THR A 788 -19.56 -25.44 33.00
C THR A 788 -18.41 -24.76 33.72
N VAL A 789 -18.52 -23.44 33.91
CA VAL A 789 -17.57 -22.67 34.71
C VAL A 789 -18.27 -22.11 35.93
N TRP A 790 -17.58 -22.10 37.07
CA TRP A 790 -17.97 -21.32 38.24
C TRP A 790 -16.74 -20.64 38.83
N GLU A 791 -16.79 -19.31 38.92
CA GLU A 791 -15.65 -18.46 39.30
C GLU A 791 -14.43 -18.71 38.38
N ASP A 792 -13.30 -19.17 38.93
CA ASP A 792 -12.06 -19.47 38.23
C ASP A 792 -11.90 -20.96 37.90
N LYS A 793 -12.97 -21.76 38.03
CA LYS A 793 -12.92 -23.23 37.86
C LYS A 793 -13.78 -23.69 36.69
N LEU A 794 -13.17 -24.50 35.84
CA LEU A 794 -13.83 -25.25 34.78
C LEU A 794 -14.15 -26.67 35.28
N TYR A 795 -15.41 -27.05 35.16
CA TYR A 795 -15.94 -28.36 35.53
C TYR A 795 -16.28 -29.10 34.24
N LEU A 796 -15.60 -30.22 34.00
CA LEU A 796 -15.80 -31.06 32.82
C LEU A 796 -16.39 -32.39 33.23
N MET A 797 -17.60 -32.69 32.78
CA MET A 797 -18.17 -34.02 32.92
C MET A 797 -17.63 -34.90 31.79
N THR A 798 -16.85 -35.91 32.14
CA THR A 798 -16.23 -36.80 31.15
C THR A 798 -16.60 -38.26 31.39
N SER A 799 -16.19 -39.14 30.46
CA SER A 799 -16.29 -40.59 30.64
C SER A 799 -15.54 -41.12 31.87
N GLU A 800 -14.62 -40.34 32.46
CA GLU A 800 -13.85 -40.70 33.66
C GLU A 800 -14.43 -40.11 34.95
N GLY A 801 -15.51 -39.33 34.85
CA GLY A 801 -16.13 -38.61 35.96
C GLY A 801 -16.01 -37.09 35.79
N LEU A 802 -16.21 -36.37 36.88
CA LEU A 802 -16.13 -34.91 36.90
C LEU A 802 -14.70 -34.46 37.14
N LEU A 803 -14.08 -33.85 36.14
CA LEU A 803 -12.75 -33.25 36.22
C LEU A 803 -12.87 -31.75 36.52
N ILE A 804 -12.01 -31.23 37.40
CA ILE A 804 -11.99 -29.81 37.76
C ILE A 804 -10.63 -29.22 37.44
N PHE A 805 -10.63 -28.15 36.65
CA PHE A 805 -9.47 -27.36 36.30
C PHE A 805 -9.61 -25.93 36.84
N LYS A 806 -8.50 -25.32 37.23
CA LYS A 806 -8.41 -23.88 37.48
C LYS A 806 -7.97 -23.17 36.21
N ILE A 807 -8.60 -22.05 35.90
CA ILE A 807 -8.28 -21.16 34.78
C ILE A 807 -7.71 -19.85 35.35
N GLY A 808 -6.51 -19.46 34.90
CA GLY A 808 -5.84 -18.23 35.31
C GLY A 808 -4.57 -18.44 36.13
#